data_AF-A0A167KB20-F1
#
_entry.id   AF-A0A167KB20-F1
#
_cell.length_a   1.000
_cell.length_b   1.000
_cell.length_c   1.000
_cell.angle_alpha   90.00
_cell.angle_beta   90.00
_cell.angle_gamma   90.00
#
_symmetry.space_group_name_H-M   'P 1'
#
loop_
_entity.id
_entity.type
_entity.pdbx_description
1 polymer ?
#
loop_
_entity_poly.entity_id
_entity_poly.type
_entity_poly.pdbx_seq_one_letter_code
_entity_poly.pdbx_strand_id
1 'polypeptide(L)'
;MQVNLPPVLTAPTPLELCDSEEITGPNDEIERFDLTSKRTEITGGNLSVTLQYYADLNDFMADLPIATPTAYENVENPQTIYIRAEDITTGCVVQDQSITLDLVVNPLPSPATPTPLEVCDLDNDGFAFFTLTDKTNEIIAGEPGVVITYHETQTDAQTGSFALTSPYENITANTQTVYARATFPLLGGGTGCFAVVPLELIVHPTPILPLEIDAIVLCDDDADGEALFDLTVNEAQIYGSQDPANFTLTYHTSLADAQNGNAPIGNPESYTNMGNPQTIWVRLTDVAAATGCSRVGSFEISVSQGPNLTAPTPYVLCDDLGAPNDGQTTFNLILKNDEITGGGQPNLVVQYFETPEDAQNNTNAITPADTYINEMGNPHVLYIRVEDAITGCVETDLTLTLVVNPNPEPQTPVDPLVICDDQDPNTDNVFDLTQKEAEILNGENWELSYYQSYADAVSGDPLLAIVDPQNYTLEQTSQTIYVRATNQSSGCFEIVEIQIIISPLPDDSAQIDDLTKCEVNSNGTDVFDLTQQEQQILGDEQFDLGYEVTYYTTADAAMAGTPNIGNPTAYTNLTNPQEIFVGIEDPQTGCYIGGAQSFMIEVLEGAQAFAPTQPYVLCDSVGENDGITEFDLGSQSEVILGGQDPANYTVTYYETPETAEEGTNALPNLYLNIINPQIVYVRVTNNDTDCFATTELILQVEQLPQLTLLDEYRLCLDANGNPIPEEFGGASPPVIDTGLPAAGYSFVWEVDGVVLEGENGPSITATTSGSYTVTITEADSGCTTTVTTTVIESSPPITYDAILVNGAFADSHTIEVTAEGIGANEYEYALDDGAFQDSNIFENVQAETHMITIQDKNGCGSVTFEVGVIDYPLYFTPNEDNINDTWNIIGIGEQDPSAKIYIFDRYGKLLKQISPTGNGWDGTFNGNPMPSSDYWFQIEYTEQEVQKEFRGHFTLKR
;
A
#
# COMPACT_ATOMS: atom_id res chain seq x y z
N MET A 1 -125.74 13.68 28.26
CA MET A 1 -124.42 13.26 28.80
C MET A 1 -123.76 12.46 27.70
N GLN A 2 -122.76 13.04 27.04
CA GLN A 2 -121.94 12.32 26.09
C GLN A 2 -120.84 11.65 26.91
N VAL A 3 -120.84 10.31 26.94
CA VAL A 3 -119.81 9.52 27.61
C VAL A 3 -118.72 9.29 26.58
N ASN A 4 -117.59 9.98 26.74
CA ASN A 4 -116.40 9.70 25.95
C ASN A 4 -115.70 8.50 26.57
N LEU A 5 -115.22 7.58 25.74
CA LEU A 5 -114.47 6.42 26.19
C LEU A 5 -112.98 6.78 26.27
N PRO A 6 -112.23 6.23 27.24
CA PRO A 6 -110.78 6.33 27.25
C PRO A 6 -110.16 5.82 25.94
N PRO A 7 -108.97 6.33 25.54
CA PRO A 7 -108.27 5.81 24.37
C PRO A 7 -107.98 4.32 24.54
N VAL A 8 -108.15 3.55 23.46
CA VAL A 8 -107.80 2.12 23.47
C VAL A 8 -106.30 2.00 23.25
N LEU A 9 -105.63 1.39 24.22
CA LEU A 9 -104.19 1.17 24.17
C LEU A 9 -103.91 -0.30 23.88
N THR A 10 -102.77 -0.55 23.26
CA THR A 10 -102.25 -1.90 23.04
C THR A 10 -101.11 -2.13 24.01
N ALA A 11 -101.08 -3.29 24.68
CA ALA A 11 -99.96 -3.65 25.53
C ALA A 11 -98.70 -3.77 24.65
N PRO A 12 -97.64 -2.99 24.92
CA PRO A 12 -96.42 -3.08 24.14
C PRO A 12 -95.70 -4.39 24.43
N THR A 13 -94.97 -4.88 23.45
CA THR A 13 -93.90 -5.85 23.67
C THR A 13 -92.80 -5.25 24.56
N PRO A 14 -92.10 -6.08 25.36
CA PRO A 14 -90.95 -5.63 26.13
C PRO A 14 -89.95 -4.86 25.27
N LEU A 15 -89.29 -3.87 25.88
CA LEU A 15 -88.17 -3.17 25.26
C LEU A 15 -86.89 -3.80 25.79
N GLU A 16 -86.17 -4.46 24.89
CA GLU A 16 -85.01 -5.28 25.24
C GLU A 16 -83.72 -4.71 24.65
N LEU A 17 -82.65 -4.64 25.46
CA LEU A 17 -81.30 -4.26 25.04
C LEU A 17 -80.30 -5.30 25.54
N CYS A 18 -79.10 -5.32 24.96
CA CYS A 18 -78.00 -6.14 25.48
C CYS A 18 -77.24 -5.37 26.56
N ASP A 19 -76.80 -6.09 27.59
CA ASP A 19 -75.90 -5.58 28.62
C ASP A 19 -74.57 -5.17 27.98
N SER A 20 -74.32 -3.88 27.83
CA SER A 20 -73.19 -3.30 27.11
C SER A 20 -72.33 -2.43 28.03
N GLU A 21 -71.06 -2.21 27.67
CA GLU A 21 -70.04 -1.67 28.59
C GLU A 21 -70.15 -0.17 28.96
N GLU A 22 -71.28 0.53 28.75
CA GLU A 22 -71.29 2.00 28.72
C GLU A 22 -71.75 2.76 29.98
N ILE A 23 -72.07 2.10 31.11
CA ILE A 23 -72.51 2.85 32.32
C ILE A 23 -71.78 2.49 33.61
N THR A 24 -71.83 1.24 34.11
CA THR A 24 -71.10 0.85 35.33
C THR A 24 -70.18 -0.36 35.18
N GLY A 25 -70.27 -1.07 34.06
CA GLY A 25 -69.35 -2.12 33.60
C GLY A 25 -70.14 -3.24 32.89
N PRO A 26 -69.49 -4.16 32.16
CA PRO A 26 -70.19 -5.29 31.56
C PRO A 26 -70.84 -6.18 32.62
N ASN A 27 -72.04 -6.68 32.35
CA ASN A 27 -72.83 -7.57 33.21
C ASN A 27 -73.37 -6.92 34.49
N ASP A 28 -73.63 -5.61 34.45
CA ASP A 28 -74.26 -4.89 35.57
C ASP A 28 -75.79 -4.93 35.54
N GLU A 29 -76.38 -5.51 34.47
CA GLU A 29 -77.81 -5.59 34.19
C GLU A 29 -78.51 -4.21 34.10
N ILE A 30 -77.76 -3.13 33.85
CA ILE A 30 -78.24 -1.75 33.79
C ILE A 30 -78.00 -1.14 32.42
N GLU A 31 -79.07 -0.67 31.79
CA GLU A 31 -79.02 0.06 30.52
C GLU A 31 -79.92 1.27 30.35
N ARG A 32 -79.55 2.11 29.38
CA ARG A 32 -80.33 3.28 28.96
C ARG A 32 -81.32 2.94 27.85
N PHE A 33 -82.60 3.08 28.17
CA PHE A 33 -83.73 2.83 27.30
C PHE A 33 -84.38 4.15 26.80
N ASP A 34 -84.72 4.20 25.51
CA ASP A 34 -85.68 5.18 24.97
C ASP A 34 -87.10 4.59 25.06
N LEU A 35 -87.82 4.94 26.12
CA LEU A 35 -89.19 4.50 26.38
C LEU A 35 -90.19 5.03 25.34
N THR A 36 -89.85 6.14 24.68
CA THR A 36 -90.71 6.76 23.66
C THR A 36 -90.70 5.99 22.34
N SER A 37 -89.70 5.13 22.12
CA SER A 37 -89.61 4.25 20.94
C SER A 37 -90.86 3.35 20.76
N LYS A 38 -91.48 2.95 21.87
CA LYS A 38 -92.70 2.12 21.90
C LYS A 38 -94.00 2.91 21.76
N ARG A 39 -93.96 4.24 21.65
CA ARG A 39 -95.16 5.10 21.60
C ARG A 39 -96.15 4.68 20.52
N THR A 40 -95.68 4.44 19.31
CA THR A 40 -96.54 4.07 18.17
C THR A 40 -97.24 2.73 18.42
N GLU A 41 -96.55 1.77 19.02
CA GLU A 41 -97.09 0.46 19.39
C GLU A 41 -98.19 0.59 20.46
N ILE A 42 -97.91 1.34 21.54
CA ILE A 42 -98.83 1.54 22.66
C ILE A 42 -100.13 2.24 22.23
N THR A 43 -100.01 3.27 21.39
CA THR A 43 -101.14 4.12 20.96
C THR A 43 -101.83 3.62 19.69
N GLY A 44 -101.33 2.56 19.04
CA GLY A 44 -101.79 2.14 17.72
C GLY A 44 -101.59 3.22 16.64
N GLY A 45 -100.60 4.11 16.83
CA GLY A 45 -100.32 5.25 15.95
C GLY A 45 -101.27 6.45 16.12
N ASN A 46 -102.11 6.48 17.15
CA ASN A 46 -103.00 7.61 17.41
C ASN A 46 -102.23 8.83 17.92
N LEU A 47 -102.11 9.87 17.08
CA LEU A 47 -101.37 11.08 17.38
C LEU A 47 -102.04 11.99 18.42
N SER A 48 -103.34 11.83 18.67
CA SER A 48 -104.08 12.57 19.69
C SER A 48 -103.89 12.02 21.11
N VAL A 49 -103.10 10.97 21.30
CA VAL A 49 -102.80 10.38 22.60
C VAL A 49 -101.40 10.75 23.06
N THR A 50 -101.28 11.31 24.26
CA THR A 50 -100.01 11.58 24.94
C THR A 50 -99.74 10.53 26.01
N LEU A 51 -98.47 10.13 26.16
CA LEU A 51 -98.03 9.13 27.12
C LEU A 51 -97.12 9.77 28.17
N GLN A 52 -97.30 9.36 29.42
CA GLN A 52 -96.39 9.61 30.53
C GLN A 52 -95.94 8.26 31.11
N TYR A 53 -94.68 8.17 31.48
CA TYR A 53 -94.02 6.95 31.94
C TYR A 53 -93.60 7.12 33.40
N TYR A 54 -93.72 6.06 34.21
CA TYR A 54 -93.43 6.08 35.65
C TYR A 54 -92.59 4.86 36.01
N ALA A 55 -91.53 5.08 36.81
CA ALA A 55 -90.49 4.08 37.06
C ALA A 55 -91.00 2.86 37.84
N ASP A 56 -91.99 3.06 38.71
CA ASP A 56 -92.64 2.00 39.47
C ASP A 56 -94.12 2.36 39.78
N LEU A 57 -94.80 1.46 40.50
CA LEU A 57 -96.21 1.64 40.87
C LEU A 57 -96.43 2.78 41.87
N ASN A 58 -95.48 3.06 42.77
CA ASN A 58 -95.61 4.14 43.74
C ASN A 58 -95.54 5.49 43.03
N ASP A 59 -94.60 5.67 42.10
CA ASP A 59 -94.47 6.87 41.27
C ASP A 59 -95.70 7.09 40.40
N PHE A 60 -96.27 6.01 39.83
CA PHE A 60 -97.52 6.07 39.08
C PHE A 60 -98.71 6.54 39.95
N MET A 61 -98.86 5.99 41.16
CA MET A 61 -99.95 6.37 42.07
C MET A 61 -99.77 7.78 42.67
N ALA A 62 -98.53 8.26 42.76
CA ALA A 62 -98.17 9.60 43.22
C ALA A 62 -98.14 10.66 42.09
N ASP A 63 -98.33 10.24 40.82
CA ASP A 63 -98.25 11.06 39.61
C ASP A 63 -96.90 11.79 39.43
N LEU A 64 -95.79 11.07 39.68
CA LEU A 64 -94.42 11.54 39.48
C LEU A 64 -93.79 10.92 38.22
N PRO A 65 -93.96 11.52 37.03
CA PRO A 65 -93.49 10.91 35.78
C PRO A 65 -91.96 10.98 35.64
N ILE A 66 -91.40 10.01 34.92
CA ILE A 66 -90.00 9.99 34.49
C ILE A 66 -89.71 11.25 33.67
N ALA A 67 -88.72 12.04 34.12
CA ALA A 67 -88.41 13.33 33.53
C ALA A 67 -87.81 13.23 32.12
N THR A 68 -87.00 12.20 31.86
CA THR A 68 -86.29 11.97 30.58
C THR A 68 -86.60 10.58 30.00
N PRO A 69 -87.82 10.37 29.47
CA PRO A 69 -88.23 9.06 28.97
C PRO A 69 -87.48 8.61 27.71
N THR A 70 -86.71 9.48 27.06
CA THR A 70 -85.90 9.14 25.86
C THR A 70 -84.53 8.53 26.19
N ALA A 71 -84.11 8.53 27.45
CA ALA A 71 -82.82 8.01 27.91
C ALA A 71 -82.91 7.62 29.39
N TYR A 72 -83.89 6.77 29.70
CA TYR A 72 -84.14 6.31 31.06
C TYR A 72 -83.24 5.11 31.38
N GLU A 73 -82.54 5.17 32.50
CA GLU A 73 -81.68 4.10 33.00
C GLU A 73 -82.49 3.22 33.96
N ASN A 74 -82.53 1.91 33.73
CA ASN A 74 -83.21 1.00 34.65
C ASN A 74 -82.42 0.85 35.96
N VAL A 75 -83.12 0.48 37.03
CA VAL A 75 -82.52 0.27 38.37
C VAL A 75 -82.57 -1.19 38.82
N GLU A 76 -83.30 -2.03 38.09
CA GLU A 76 -83.40 -3.48 38.27
C GLU A 76 -83.68 -4.15 36.91
N ASN A 77 -83.47 -5.46 36.81
CA ASN A 77 -83.67 -6.21 35.57
C ASN A 77 -84.47 -7.50 35.83
N PRO A 78 -85.63 -7.73 35.19
CA PRO A 78 -86.39 -6.78 34.37
C PRO A 78 -87.09 -5.71 35.23
N GLN A 79 -87.27 -4.50 34.70
CA GLN A 79 -88.02 -3.41 35.37
C GLN A 79 -89.33 -3.09 34.63
N THR A 80 -90.46 -3.05 35.36
CA THR A 80 -91.77 -2.69 34.79
C THR A 80 -92.07 -1.20 34.92
N ILE A 81 -92.20 -0.52 33.78
CA ILE A 81 -92.60 0.89 33.67
C ILE A 81 -94.10 1.01 33.51
N TYR A 82 -94.73 1.85 34.33
CA TYR A 82 -96.17 2.11 34.26
C TYR A 82 -96.47 3.27 33.31
N ILE A 83 -97.53 3.13 32.50
CA ILE A 83 -97.87 4.12 31.47
C ILE A 83 -99.25 4.71 31.74
N ARG A 84 -99.31 6.05 31.76
CA ARG A 84 -100.56 6.80 31.75
C ARG A 84 -100.74 7.40 30.36
N ALA A 85 -101.93 7.23 29.78
CA ALA A 85 -102.26 7.85 28.50
C ALA A 85 -103.43 8.82 28.63
N GLU A 86 -103.36 9.94 27.91
CA GLU A 86 -104.42 10.94 27.84
C GLU A 86 -104.74 11.24 26.36
N ASP A 87 -106.03 11.19 26.00
CA ASP A 87 -106.49 11.72 24.71
C ASP A 87 -106.67 13.23 24.83
N ILE A 88 -105.82 14.00 24.15
CA ILE A 88 -105.81 15.47 24.25
C ILE A 88 -107.06 16.13 23.64
N THR A 89 -107.86 15.38 22.87
CA THR A 89 -109.09 15.86 22.24
C THR A 89 -110.29 15.71 23.16
N THR A 90 -110.29 14.70 24.03
CA THR A 90 -111.43 14.37 24.91
C THR A 90 -111.13 14.53 26.40
N GLY A 91 -109.86 14.61 26.80
CA GLY A 91 -109.39 14.68 28.19
C GLY A 91 -109.57 13.37 28.97
N CYS A 92 -109.93 12.27 28.30
CA CYS A 92 -110.08 10.97 28.94
C CYS A 92 -108.70 10.33 29.16
N VAL A 93 -108.47 9.86 30.38
CA VAL A 93 -107.22 9.22 30.78
C VAL A 93 -107.41 7.72 31.02
N VAL A 94 -106.41 6.94 30.61
CA VAL A 94 -106.24 5.53 31.04
C VAL A 94 -105.22 5.54 32.17
N GLN A 95 -105.67 5.19 33.37
CA GLN A 95 -104.88 5.23 34.60
C GLN A 95 -105.17 4.03 35.52
N ASP A 96 -105.77 2.97 34.98
CA ASP A 96 -106.21 1.77 35.69
C ASP A 96 -105.13 0.69 35.80
N GLN A 97 -103.87 1.06 35.56
CA GLN A 97 -102.69 0.16 35.56
C GLN A 97 -102.78 -0.96 34.51
N SER A 98 -103.67 -0.82 33.52
CA SER A 98 -103.87 -1.86 32.50
C SER A 98 -102.75 -1.94 31.46
N ILE A 99 -101.85 -0.94 31.39
CA ILE A 99 -100.77 -0.86 30.41
C ILE A 99 -99.43 -0.57 31.11
N THR A 100 -98.47 -1.45 30.87
CA THR A 100 -97.10 -1.37 31.35
C THR A 100 -96.11 -1.67 30.21
N LEU A 101 -94.85 -1.28 30.37
CA LEU A 101 -93.74 -1.62 29.49
C LEU A 101 -92.62 -2.24 30.33
N ASP A 102 -92.24 -3.47 30.02
CA ASP A 102 -91.10 -4.11 30.68
C ASP A 102 -89.80 -3.75 29.96
N LEU A 103 -88.80 -3.35 30.74
CA LEU A 103 -87.42 -3.14 30.31
C LEU A 103 -86.63 -4.39 30.68
N VAL A 104 -85.96 -4.99 29.69
CA VAL A 104 -85.17 -6.20 29.87
C VAL A 104 -83.76 -5.94 29.33
N VAL A 105 -82.77 -6.13 30.19
CA VAL A 105 -81.35 -6.15 29.82
C VAL A 105 -80.94 -7.62 29.66
N ASN A 106 -80.58 -8.00 28.44
CA ASN A 106 -80.20 -9.36 28.09
C ASN A 106 -78.69 -9.54 28.30
N PRO A 107 -78.24 -10.61 28.98
CA PRO A 107 -76.82 -10.83 29.24
C PRO A 107 -76.04 -11.09 27.94
N LEU A 108 -74.75 -10.73 27.94
CA LEU A 108 -73.83 -11.12 26.87
C LEU A 108 -73.41 -12.59 27.03
N PRO A 109 -73.11 -13.30 25.93
CA PRO A 109 -72.35 -14.54 25.99
C PRO A 109 -71.04 -14.34 26.74
N SER A 110 -70.58 -15.34 27.49
CA SER A 110 -69.33 -15.34 28.25
C SER A 110 -68.29 -16.30 27.66
N PRO A 111 -67.83 -16.08 26.42
CA PRO A 111 -66.89 -17.00 25.78
C PRO A 111 -65.57 -17.08 26.56
N ALA A 112 -65.04 -18.29 26.72
CA ALA A 112 -63.69 -18.46 27.24
C ALA A 112 -62.67 -17.97 26.21
N THR A 113 -61.57 -17.39 26.69
CA THR A 113 -60.42 -17.10 25.83
C THR A 113 -59.81 -18.42 25.38
N PRO A 114 -59.82 -18.74 24.07
CA PRO A 114 -59.28 -20.00 23.60
C PRO A 114 -57.75 -19.99 23.70
N THR A 115 -57.19 -21.16 23.96
CA THR A 115 -55.77 -21.42 23.71
C THR A 115 -55.45 -21.27 22.21
N PRO A 116 -54.20 -20.90 21.85
CA PRO A 116 -53.79 -20.84 20.44
C PRO A 116 -54.12 -22.12 19.68
N LEU A 117 -54.39 -21.97 18.38
CA LEU A 117 -54.53 -23.09 17.46
C LEU A 117 -53.23 -23.19 16.67
N GLU A 118 -52.55 -24.32 16.78
CA GLU A 118 -51.18 -24.52 16.29
C GLU A 118 -51.15 -25.63 15.24
N VAL A 119 -50.51 -25.40 14.10
CA VAL A 119 -50.42 -26.38 12.98
C VAL A 119 -48.99 -26.38 12.42
N CYS A 120 -48.54 -27.55 11.95
CA CYS A 120 -47.25 -27.68 11.28
C CYS A 120 -47.32 -27.23 9.82
N ASP A 121 -46.36 -26.42 9.41
CA ASP A 121 -46.13 -25.94 8.05
C ASP A 121 -45.39 -26.98 7.23
N LEU A 122 -46.05 -27.58 6.24
CA LEU A 122 -45.48 -28.70 5.50
C LEU A 122 -44.51 -28.26 4.39
N ASP A 123 -44.68 -27.06 3.83
CA ASP A 123 -43.81 -26.48 2.81
C ASP A 123 -42.96 -25.30 3.32
N ASN A 124 -43.10 -24.95 4.60
CA ASN A 124 -42.33 -23.92 5.29
C ASN A 124 -42.46 -22.53 4.65
N ASP A 125 -43.64 -22.21 4.09
CA ASP A 125 -43.92 -20.92 3.46
C ASP A 125 -44.52 -19.88 4.42
N GLY A 126 -44.81 -20.30 5.67
CA GLY A 126 -45.42 -19.52 6.73
C GLY A 126 -46.94 -19.61 6.76
N PHE A 127 -47.57 -20.42 5.91
CA PHE A 127 -49.02 -20.52 5.76
C PHE A 127 -49.53 -21.95 6.02
N ALA A 128 -50.67 -22.07 6.69
CA ALA A 128 -51.31 -23.35 6.95
C ALA A 128 -52.83 -23.20 7.05
N PHE A 129 -53.54 -24.29 6.76
CA PHE A 129 -54.98 -24.38 6.95
C PHE A 129 -55.33 -24.72 8.40
N PHE A 130 -56.05 -23.82 9.06
CA PHE A 130 -56.55 -23.96 10.42
C PHE A 130 -58.03 -24.36 10.44
N THR A 131 -58.36 -25.47 11.08
CA THR A 131 -59.76 -25.85 11.36
C THR A 131 -60.26 -25.05 12.57
N LEU A 132 -60.63 -23.79 12.35
CA LEU A 132 -61.06 -22.85 13.41
C LEU A 132 -62.14 -23.44 14.32
N THR A 133 -63.03 -24.25 13.74
CA THR A 133 -64.12 -24.92 14.45
C THR A 133 -63.67 -25.84 15.58
N ASP A 134 -62.41 -26.30 15.60
CA ASP A 134 -61.87 -27.13 16.68
C ASP A 134 -61.86 -26.40 18.03
N LYS A 135 -61.77 -25.05 18.00
CA LYS A 135 -61.86 -24.19 19.19
C LYS A 135 -63.29 -23.84 19.58
N THR A 136 -64.30 -24.20 18.80
CA THR A 136 -65.71 -23.79 19.03
C THR A 136 -66.20 -24.22 20.41
N ASN A 137 -66.01 -25.48 20.78
CA ASN A 137 -66.49 -26.00 22.06
C ASN A 137 -65.73 -25.40 23.26
N GLU A 138 -64.44 -25.11 23.08
CA GLU A 138 -63.60 -24.44 24.08
C GLU A 138 -64.10 -23.01 24.31
N ILE A 139 -64.33 -22.26 23.24
CA ILE A 139 -64.82 -20.88 23.29
C ILE A 139 -66.22 -20.81 23.90
N ILE A 140 -67.12 -21.73 23.55
CA ILE A 140 -68.48 -21.80 24.14
C ILE A 140 -68.42 -22.10 25.65
N ALA A 141 -67.40 -22.81 26.12
CA ALA A 141 -67.22 -23.19 27.53
C ALA A 141 -68.46 -23.87 28.18
N GLY A 142 -69.29 -24.53 27.35
CA GLY A 142 -70.53 -25.17 27.78
C GLY A 142 -71.75 -24.26 27.92
N GLU A 143 -71.66 -22.98 27.54
CA GLU A 143 -72.77 -22.04 27.57
C GLU A 143 -73.86 -22.40 26.52
N PRO A 144 -75.09 -22.78 26.93
CA PRO A 144 -76.10 -23.27 26.00
C PRO A 144 -76.68 -22.15 25.15
N GLY A 145 -76.94 -22.44 23.87
CA GLY A 145 -77.64 -21.52 22.96
C GLY A 145 -76.75 -20.48 22.27
N VAL A 146 -75.44 -20.51 22.51
CA VAL A 146 -74.45 -19.65 21.83
C VAL A 146 -74.02 -20.27 20.50
N VAL A 147 -73.87 -19.43 19.47
CA VAL A 147 -73.29 -19.80 18.17
C VAL A 147 -72.01 -19.00 17.96
N ILE A 148 -70.95 -19.68 17.50
CA ILE A 148 -69.66 -19.06 17.18
C ILE A 148 -69.54 -18.82 15.68
N THR A 149 -69.13 -17.62 15.30
CA THR A 149 -68.60 -17.31 13.96
C THR A 149 -67.20 -16.72 14.11
N TYR A 150 -66.33 -16.95 13.12
CA TYR A 150 -64.96 -16.44 13.13
C TYR A 150 -64.81 -15.32 12.12
N HIS A 151 -63.96 -14.34 12.39
CA HIS A 151 -63.79 -13.15 11.57
C HIS A 151 -62.31 -12.74 11.54
N GLU A 152 -61.85 -12.18 10.43
CA GLU A 152 -60.45 -11.79 10.29
C GLU A 152 -60.10 -10.59 11.16
N THR A 153 -60.99 -9.59 11.26
CA THR A 153 -60.76 -8.38 12.04
C THR A 153 -61.73 -8.26 13.22
N GLN A 154 -61.30 -7.52 14.25
CA GLN A 154 -62.14 -7.23 15.41
C GLN A 154 -63.41 -6.48 15.02
N THR A 155 -63.32 -5.54 14.07
CA THR A 155 -64.46 -4.77 13.59
C THR A 155 -65.48 -5.64 12.84
N ASP A 156 -65.01 -6.61 12.05
CA ASP A 156 -65.90 -7.56 11.37
C ASP A 156 -66.62 -8.47 12.37
N ALA A 157 -65.91 -8.93 13.42
CA ALA A 157 -66.54 -9.66 14.52
C ALA A 157 -67.55 -8.82 15.29
N GLN A 158 -67.26 -7.53 15.53
CA GLN A 158 -68.19 -6.62 16.21
C GLN A 158 -69.47 -6.36 15.39
N THR A 159 -69.36 -6.27 14.07
CA THR A 159 -70.52 -6.06 13.19
C THR A 159 -71.19 -7.35 12.72
N GLY A 160 -70.58 -8.51 12.96
CA GLY A 160 -71.03 -9.80 12.44
C GLY A 160 -70.87 -9.95 10.91
N SER A 161 -69.98 -9.18 10.30
CA SER A 161 -69.75 -9.14 8.84
C SER A 161 -68.65 -10.11 8.41
N PHE A 162 -68.66 -10.58 7.16
CA PHE A 162 -67.57 -11.38 6.55
C PHE A 162 -67.07 -12.56 7.40
N ALA A 163 -67.98 -13.40 7.90
CA ALA A 163 -67.59 -14.59 8.65
C ALA A 163 -66.68 -15.51 7.81
N LEU A 164 -65.57 -15.93 8.41
CA LEU A 164 -64.61 -16.86 7.84
C LEU A 164 -65.18 -18.27 7.75
N THR A 165 -64.81 -18.98 6.70
CA THR A 165 -65.07 -20.41 6.53
C THR A 165 -63.98 -21.24 7.20
N SER A 166 -64.35 -22.35 7.83
CA SER A 166 -63.41 -23.34 8.39
C SER A 166 -63.32 -24.54 7.43
N PRO A 167 -62.12 -24.99 7.02
CA PRO A 167 -60.80 -24.49 7.42
C PRO A 167 -60.45 -23.14 6.78
N TYR A 168 -59.62 -22.36 7.48
CA TYR A 168 -59.14 -21.04 7.10
C TYR A 168 -57.62 -21.05 6.97
N GLU A 169 -57.10 -20.54 5.86
CA GLU A 169 -55.67 -20.30 5.68
C GLU A 169 -55.31 -18.93 6.25
N ASN A 170 -54.25 -18.85 7.04
CA ASN A 170 -53.76 -17.56 7.50
C ASN A 170 -53.30 -16.71 6.30
N ILE A 171 -53.46 -15.39 6.39
CA ILE A 171 -52.99 -14.42 5.40
C ILE A 171 -51.75 -13.66 5.87
N THR A 172 -51.39 -13.83 7.15
CA THR A 172 -50.14 -13.31 7.73
C THR A 172 -49.25 -14.48 8.10
N ALA A 173 -48.05 -14.53 7.51
CA ALA A 173 -47.13 -15.65 7.68
C ALA A 173 -46.72 -15.87 9.15
N ASN A 174 -46.56 -17.13 9.53
CA ASN A 174 -46.16 -17.65 10.85
C ASN A 174 -47.20 -17.45 11.97
N THR A 175 -47.73 -16.24 12.14
CA THR A 175 -48.74 -15.96 13.18
C THR A 175 -49.81 -14.99 12.72
N GLN A 176 -51.06 -15.28 13.08
CA GLN A 176 -52.20 -14.39 12.82
C GLN A 176 -53.22 -14.48 13.95
N THR A 177 -53.77 -13.33 14.36
CA THR A 177 -54.94 -13.30 15.23
C THR A 177 -56.21 -13.16 14.41
N VAL A 178 -57.19 -14.05 14.63
CA VAL A 178 -58.57 -13.92 14.17
C VAL A 178 -59.49 -13.72 15.37
N TYR A 179 -60.75 -13.35 15.15
CA TYR A 179 -61.69 -12.99 16.21
C TYR A 179 -62.92 -13.89 16.16
N ALA A 180 -63.20 -14.59 17.25
CA ALA A 180 -64.39 -15.40 17.41
C ALA A 180 -65.52 -14.57 18.04
N ARG A 181 -66.65 -14.50 17.36
CA ARG A 181 -67.87 -13.85 17.80
C ARG A 181 -68.83 -14.90 18.35
N ALA A 182 -69.06 -14.87 19.66
CA ALA A 182 -70.07 -15.67 20.33
C ALA A 182 -71.39 -14.90 20.35
N THR A 183 -72.48 -15.45 19.81
CA THR A 183 -73.78 -14.77 19.71
C THR A 183 -74.93 -15.65 20.17
N PHE A 184 -75.89 -15.10 20.92
CA PHE A 184 -77.20 -15.72 21.10
C PHE A 184 -78.07 -15.45 19.87
N PRO A 185 -78.31 -16.42 18.97
CA PRO A 185 -78.95 -16.16 17.68
C PRO A 185 -80.43 -15.82 17.86
N LEU A 186 -80.89 -14.76 17.18
CA LEU A 186 -82.32 -14.40 17.12
C LEU A 186 -83.19 -15.53 16.55
N LEU A 187 -82.61 -16.33 15.65
CA LEU A 187 -83.26 -17.51 15.07
C LEU A 187 -83.36 -18.61 16.15
N GLY A 188 -84.56 -18.83 16.67
CA GLY A 188 -84.80 -19.78 17.78
C GLY A 188 -85.17 -19.13 19.12
N GLY A 189 -85.30 -17.80 19.15
CA GLY A 189 -85.75 -17.06 20.33
C GLY A 189 -84.63 -16.53 21.24
N GLY A 190 -83.38 -16.47 20.76
CA GLY A 190 -82.28 -15.80 21.46
C GLY A 190 -82.32 -14.27 21.31
N THR A 191 -81.42 -13.58 22.01
CA THR A 191 -81.48 -12.12 22.24
C THR A 191 -80.72 -11.29 21.22
N GLY A 192 -79.86 -11.91 20.40
CA GLY A 192 -78.97 -11.20 19.47
C GLY A 192 -77.69 -10.64 20.10
N CYS A 193 -77.57 -10.70 21.44
CA CYS A 193 -76.39 -10.24 22.17
C CYS A 193 -75.17 -11.10 21.87
N PHE A 194 -74.01 -10.46 21.84
CA PHE A 194 -72.76 -11.11 21.43
C PHE A 194 -71.54 -10.58 22.19
N ALA A 195 -70.51 -11.41 22.25
CA ALA A 195 -69.18 -11.06 22.75
C ALA A 195 -68.12 -11.52 21.75
N VAL A 196 -66.95 -10.88 21.77
CA VAL A 196 -65.84 -11.17 20.84
C VAL A 196 -64.58 -11.49 21.64
N VAL A 197 -63.91 -12.59 21.29
CA VAL A 197 -62.61 -12.97 21.84
C VAL A 197 -61.59 -13.23 20.73
N PRO A 198 -60.31 -12.89 20.92
CA PRO A 198 -59.27 -13.22 19.96
C PRO A 198 -58.92 -14.71 20.00
N LEU A 199 -58.54 -15.26 18.86
CA LEU A 199 -57.95 -16.59 18.68
C LEU A 199 -56.65 -16.42 17.89
N GLU A 200 -55.54 -16.86 18.48
CA GLU A 200 -54.23 -16.86 17.83
C GLU A 200 -54.05 -18.14 17.00
N LEU A 201 -53.59 -17.97 15.76
CA LEU A 201 -53.20 -19.02 14.83
C LEU A 201 -51.67 -19.00 14.74
N ILE A 202 -51.03 -20.13 15.03
CA ILE A 202 -49.57 -20.27 15.02
C ILE A 202 -49.18 -21.39 14.05
N VAL A 203 -48.32 -21.05 13.10
CA VAL A 203 -47.75 -21.97 12.12
C VAL A 203 -46.33 -22.31 12.58
N HIS A 204 -46.07 -23.60 12.78
CA HIS A 204 -44.75 -24.11 13.19
C HIS A 204 -44.03 -24.72 12.00
N PRO A 205 -42.78 -24.33 11.71
CA PRO A 205 -42.03 -24.92 10.61
C PRO A 205 -41.82 -26.42 10.82
N THR A 206 -41.85 -27.20 9.74
CA THR A 206 -41.43 -28.60 9.75
C THR A 206 -39.92 -28.74 9.50
N PRO A 207 -39.27 -29.78 10.05
CA PRO A 207 -37.88 -30.07 9.73
C PRO A 207 -37.68 -30.24 8.22
N ILE A 208 -36.61 -29.67 7.67
CA ILE A 208 -36.24 -29.80 6.27
C ILE A 208 -35.39 -31.07 6.13
N LEU A 209 -35.86 -32.00 5.29
CA LEU A 209 -35.10 -33.14 4.80
C LEU A 209 -34.65 -32.89 3.36
N PRO A 210 -33.47 -33.39 2.96
CA PRO A 210 -33.04 -33.37 1.56
C PRO A 210 -34.01 -34.17 0.69
N LEU A 211 -34.09 -33.81 -0.60
CA LEU A 211 -35.00 -34.43 -1.56
C LEU A 211 -34.64 -35.90 -1.82
N GLU A 212 -33.34 -36.20 -1.81
CA GLU A 212 -32.77 -37.54 -1.90
C GLU A 212 -31.74 -37.69 -0.78
N ILE A 213 -31.77 -38.84 -0.09
CA ILE A 213 -30.77 -39.26 0.89
C ILE A 213 -29.99 -40.40 0.23
N ASP A 214 -28.67 -40.36 0.35
CA ASP A 214 -27.80 -41.26 -0.40
C ASP A 214 -28.01 -42.71 0.07
N ALA A 215 -28.02 -43.63 -0.89
CA ALA A 215 -28.12 -45.06 -0.59
C ALA A 215 -26.80 -45.55 0.05
N ILE A 216 -26.89 -46.51 0.97
CA ILE A 216 -25.72 -47.16 1.56
C ILE A 216 -25.52 -48.51 0.85
N VAL A 217 -24.41 -48.64 0.12
CA VAL A 217 -24.03 -49.88 -0.54
C VAL A 217 -22.79 -50.45 0.14
N LEU A 218 -22.86 -51.70 0.58
CA LEU A 218 -21.71 -52.43 1.14
C LEU A 218 -21.34 -53.61 0.26
N CYS A 219 -20.10 -54.07 0.38
CA CYS A 219 -19.65 -55.26 -0.31
C CYS A 219 -20.02 -56.52 0.46
N ASP A 220 -20.49 -57.51 -0.28
CA ASP A 220 -20.85 -58.82 0.21
C ASP A 220 -19.61 -59.72 0.10
N ASP A 221 -18.78 -59.70 1.14
CA ASP A 221 -17.46 -60.35 1.15
C ASP A 221 -17.56 -61.89 1.18
N ASP A 222 -18.65 -62.47 1.68
CA ASP A 222 -18.88 -63.92 1.74
C ASP A 222 -20.03 -64.43 0.84
N ALA A 223 -20.62 -63.52 0.06
CA ALA A 223 -21.66 -63.76 -0.94
C ALA A 223 -22.96 -64.36 -0.36
N ASP A 224 -23.30 -64.01 0.88
CA ASP A 224 -24.49 -64.52 1.57
C ASP A 224 -25.75 -63.63 1.44
N GLY A 225 -25.59 -62.41 0.90
CA GLY A 225 -26.65 -61.43 0.66
C GLY A 225 -26.98 -60.53 1.86
N GLU A 226 -26.23 -60.65 2.95
CA GLU A 226 -26.40 -59.86 4.18
C GLU A 226 -25.13 -59.04 4.49
N ALA A 227 -25.30 -57.86 5.08
CA ALA A 227 -24.19 -57.11 5.66
C ALA A 227 -24.65 -56.31 6.88
N LEU A 228 -23.68 -55.80 7.64
CA LEU A 228 -23.91 -54.93 8.78
C LEU A 228 -23.83 -53.46 8.35
N PHE A 229 -24.97 -52.78 8.31
CA PHE A 229 -25.07 -51.38 7.92
C PHE A 229 -25.02 -50.46 9.13
N ASP A 230 -24.17 -49.44 9.07
CA ASP A 230 -24.27 -48.27 9.93
C ASP A 230 -25.18 -47.23 9.26
N LEU A 231 -26.42 -47.16 9.70
CA LEU A 231 -27.43 -46.22 9.20
C LEU A 231 -27.12 -44.78 9.61
N THR A 232 -26.27 -44.58 10.62
CA THR A 232 -25.94 -43.25 11.16
C THR A 232 -24.95 -42.48 10.28
N VAL A 233 -24.34 -43.15 9.29
CA VAL A 233 -23.47 -42.51 8.29
C VAL A 233 -24.18 -41.37 7.56
N ASN A 234 -25.50 -41.50 7.34
CA ASN A 234 -26.30 -40.48 6.68
C ASN A 234 -26.78 -39.35 7.61
N GLU A 235 -26.47 -39.36 8.91
CA GLU A 235 -26.99 -38.37 9.87
C GLU A 235 -26.63 -36.94 9.48
N ALA A 236 -25.39 -36.68 9.10
CA ALA A 236 -24.97 -35.35 8.68
C ALA A 236 -25.76 -34.85 7.45
N GLN A 237 -26.05 -35.74 6.49
CA GLN A 237 -26.86 -35.42 5.32
C GLN A 237 -28.33 -35.18 5.72
N ILE A 238 -28.87 -35.99 6.63
CA ILE A 238 -30.24 -35.91 7.11
C ILE A 238 -30.49 -34.61 7.89
N TYR A 239 -29.57 -34.23 8.78
CA TYR A 239 -29.67 -32.95 9.52
C TYR A 239 -29.35 -31.75 8.62
N GLY A 240 -28.50 -31.93 7.60
CA GLY A 240 -28.06 -30.84 6.74
C GLY A 240 -27.45 -29.69 7.55
N SER A 241 -27.99 -28.47 7.39
CA SER A 241 -27.56 -27.29 8.15
C SER A 241 -28.33 -27.10 9.48
N GLN A 242 -29.23 -28.00 9.82
CA GLN A 242 -30.05 -27.89 11.03
C GLN A 242 -29.26 -28.37 12.24
N ASP A 243 -29.42 -27.70 13.39
CA ASP A 243 -28.76 -28.10 14.64
C ASP A 243 -29.38 -29.42 15.16
N PRO A 244 -28.63 -30.54 15.21
CA PRO A 244 -29.13 -31.82 15.68
C PRO A 244 -29.70 -31.77 17.11
N ALA A 245 -29.24 -30.83 17.96
CA ALA A 245 -29.75 -30.70 19.32
C ALA A 245 -31.24 -30.33 19.40
N ASN A 246 -31.79 -29.78 18.31
CA ASN A 246 -33.19 -29.34 18.24
C ASN A 246 -34.14 -30.43 17.72
N PHE A 247 -33.61 -31.56 17.26
CA PHE A 247 -34.41 -32.61 16.61
C PHE A 247 -34.15 -33.99 17.23
N THR A 248 -35.11 -34.88 17.06
CA THR A 248 -34.94 -36.31 17.31
C THR A 248 -35.07 -37.07 15.99
N LEU A 249 -34.00 -37.78 15.60
CA LEU A 249 -33.95 -38.64 14.43
C LEU A 249 -34.20 -40.10 14.82
N THR A 250 -35.09 -40.77 14.09
CA THR A 250 -35.37 -42.20 14.25
C THR A 250 -35.44 -42.89 12.90
N TYR A 251 -35.01 -44.15 12.85
CA TYR A 251 -35.02 -44.98 11.65
C TYR A 251 -36.08 -46.07 11.76
N HIS A 252 -36.69 -46.45 10.64
CA HIS A 252 -37.85 -47.35 10.58
C HIS A 252 -37.76 -48.24 9.35
N THR A 253 -38.29 -49.45 9.44
CA THR A 253 -38.34 -50.39 8.29
C THR A 253 -39.61 -50.23 7.44
N SER A 254 -40.54 -49.34 7.84
CA SER A 254 -41.76 -49.05 7.08
C SER A 254 -42.16 -47.58 7.13
N LEU A 255 -42.78 -47.09 6.05
CA LEU A 255 -43.31 -45.73 5.97
C LEU A 255 -44.38 -45.46 7.04
N ALA A 256 -45.25 -46.44 7.29
CA ALA A 256 -46.34 -46.31 8.25
C ALA A 256 -45.79 -46.13 9.68
N ASP A 257 -44.72 -46.84 10.03
CA ASP A 257 -44.06 -46.70 11.32
C ASP A 257 -43.35 -45.35 11.44
N ALA A 258 -42.65 -44.92 10.39
CA ALA A 258 -42.00 -43.61 10.34
C ALA A 258 -42.99 -42.44 10.44
N GLN A 259 -44.16 -42.51 9.80
CA GLN A 259 -45.20 -41.47 9.86
C GLN A 259 -45.90 -41.38 11.23
N ASN A 260 -45.99 -42.48 11.95
CA ASN A 260 -46.63 -42.52 13.26
C ASN A 260 -45.63 -42.48 14.43
N GLY A 261 -44.32 -42.59 14.15
CA GLY A 261 -43.27 -42.68 15.17
C GLY A 261 -43.26 -44.01 15.94
N ASN A 262 -43.75 -45.09 15.34
CA ASN A 262 -43.84 -46.41 15.98
C ASN A 262 -42.60 -47.26 15.67
N ALA A 263 -42.26 -48.21 16.55
CA ALA A 263 -41.24 -49.25 16.29
C ALA A 263 -39.90 -48.77 15.66
N PRO A 264 -39.21 -47.76 16.23
CA PRO A 264 -37.92 -47.33 15.72
C PRO A 264 -36.87 -48.43 15.83
N ILE A 265 -35.94 -48.49 14.86
CA ILE A 265 -34.79 -49.39 14.86
C ILE A 265 -33.91 -49.07 16.08
N GLY A 266 -33.72 -50.07 16.94
CA GLY A 266 -33.06 -49.86 18.25
C GLY A 266 -31.54 -49.73 18.20
N ASN A 267 -30.89 -50.20 17.13
CA ASN A 267 -29.44 -50.09 16.95
C ASN A 267 -29.10 -49.68 15.50
N PRO A 268 -29.18 -48.38 15.18
CA PRO A 268 -28.93 -47.90 13.82
C PRO A 268 -27.45 -47.99 13.40
N GLU A 269 -26.50 -48.00 14.34
CA GLU A 269 -25.05 -48.12 14.04
C GLU A 269 -24.65 -49.52 13.53
N SER A 270 -25.54 -50.50 13.66
CA SER A 270 -25.23 -51.91 13.43
C SER A 270 -26.52 -52.66 13.07
N TYR A 271 -27.09 -52.32 11.92
CA TYR A 271 -28.32 -52.88 11.39
C TYR A 271 -28.04 -53.93 10.31
N THR A 272 -28.53 -55.16 10.51
CA THR A 272 -28.48 -56.20 9.46
C THR A 272 -29.70 -56.08 8.55
N ASN A 273 -29.48 -56.05 7.24
CA ASN A 273 -30.56 -56.01 6.26
C ASN A 273 -31.41 -57.31 6.29
N MET A 274 -32.69 -57.19 5.99
CA MET A 274 -33.65 -58.30 5.88
C MET A 274 -33.98 -58.65 4.43
N GLY A 275 -33.43 -57.88 3.48
CA GLY A 275 -33.58 -58.02 2.05
C GLY A 275 -32.52 -57.19 1.34
N ASN A 276 -32.29 -57.47 0.06
CA ASN A 276 -31.28 -56.77 -0.73
C ASN A 276 -31.85 -56.46 -2.13
N PRO A 277 -32.13 -55.19 -2.49
CA PRO A 277 -32.04 -53.97 -1.67
C PRO A 277 -33.18 -53.85 -0.64
N GLN A 278 -33.00 -53.01 0.37
CA GLN A 278 -34.00 -52.69 1.40
C GLN A 278 -34.14 -51.17 1.60
N THR A 279 -35.36 -50.65 1.67
CA THR A 279 -35.62 -49.24 2.01
C THR A 279 -35.65 -49.02 3.52
N ILE A 280 -34.95 -47.99 4.00
CA ILE A 280 -34.98 -47.48 5.36
C ILE A 280 -35.68 -46.12 5.37
N TRP A 281 -36.64 -45.94 6.27
CA TRP A 281 -37.40 -44.71 6.46
C TRP A 281 -36.85 -43.92 7.63
N VAL A 282 -36.67 -42.61 7.47
CA VAL A 282 -36.20 -41.71 8.52
C VAL A 282 -37.32 -40.77 8.95
N ARG A 283 -37.45 -40.55 10.26
CA ARG A 283 -38.36 -39.55 10.83
C ARG A 283 -37.54 -38.57 11.66
N LEU A 284 -37.56 -37.31 11.24
CA LEU A 284 -36.97 -36.19 11.98
C LEU A 284 -38.09 -35.40 12.65
N THR A 285 -38.02 -35.23 13.96
CA THR A 285 -39.05 -34.54 14.77
C THR A 285 -38.43 -33.36 15.51
N ASP A 286 -39.01 -32.16 15.39
CA ASP A 286 -38.61 -30.98 16.17
C ASP A 286 -39.03 -31.17 17.63
N VAL A 287 -38.04 -31.10 18.52
CA VAL A 287 -38.22 -31.21 19.98
C VAL A 287 -37.84 -29.93 20.72
N ALA A 288 -37.23 -28.95 20.05
CA ALA A 288 -36.79 -27.70 20.67
C ALA A 288 -37.96 -26.80 21.08
N ALA A 289 -38.99 -26.74 20.24
CA ALA A 289 -40.16 -25.90 20.47
C ALA A 289 -41.37 -26.66 21.05
N ALA A 290 -41.22 -27.97 21.37
CA ALA A 290 -42.30 -28.88 21.79
C ALA A 290 -43.50 -28.95 20.81
N THR A 291 -43.29 -28.56 19.55
CA THR A 291 -44.30 -28.48 18.49
C THR A 291 -44.68 -29.86 17.95
N GLY A 292 -43.76 -30.83 18.04
CA GLY A 292 -43.96 -32.18 17.52
C GLY A 292 -44.01 -32.26 15.99
N CYS A 293 -43.68 -31.17 15.29
CA CYS A 293 -43.64 -31.15 13.84
C CYS A 293 -42.55 -32.09 13.33
N SER A 294 -42.90 -32.92 12.36
CA SER A 294 -42.03 -33.98 11.88
C SER A 294 -42.09 -34.12 10.38
N ARG A 295 -40.99 -34.55 9.79
CA ARG A 295 -40.90 -34.88 8.37
C ARG A 295 -40.32 -36.28 8.20
N VAL A 296 -40.78 -36.97 7.18
CA VAL A 296 -40.36 -38.34 6.84
C VAL A 296 -39.64 -38.34 5.50
N GLY A 297 -38.52 -39.05 5.43
CA GLY A 297 -37.76 -39.33 4.23
C GLY A 297 -37.35 -40.79 4.17
N SER A 298 -36.57 -41.18 3.17
CA SER A 298 -36.08 -42.55 3.03
C SER A 298 -34.80 -42.63 2.21
N PHE A 299 -34.03 -43.70 2.41
CA PHE A 299 -32.91 -44.12 1.56
C PHE A 299 -32.90 -45.65 1.41
N GLU A 300 -32.12 -46.17 0.47
CA GLU A 300 -31.93 -47.61 0.29
C GLU A 300 -30.62 -48.11 0.90
N ILE A 301 -30.63 -49.34 1.40
CA ILE A 301 -29.45 -50.11 1.76
C ILE A 301 -29.36 -51.37 0.90
N SER A 302 -28.16 -51.75 0.45
CA SER A 302 -27.97 -52.94 -0.37
C SER A 302 -26.55 -53.50 -0.27
N VAL A 303 -26.38 -54.79 -0.55
CA VAL A 303 -25.07 -55.44 -0.66
C VAL A 303 -24.77 -55.83 -2.10
N SER A 304 -23.51 -55.71 -2.51
CA SER A 304 -23.04 -56.08 -3.86
C SER A 304 -21.84 -57.02 -3.79
N GLN A 305 -21.79 -58.05 -4.63
CA GLN A 305 -20.64 -58.96 -4.70
C GLN A 305 -19.44 -58.27 -5.39
N GLY A 306 -18.23 -58.48 -4.87
CA GLY A 306 -16.98 -57.98 -5.47
C GLY A 306 -16.65 -58.62 -6.84
N PRO A 307 -15.70 -58.02 -7.60
CA PRO A 307 -15.35 -58.49 -8.93
C PRO A 307 -14.57 -59.81 -8.91
N ASN A 308 -14.82 -60.71 -9.87
CA ASN A 308 -14.09 -61.98 -10.00
C ASN A 308 -12.80 -61.76 -10.82
N LEU A 309 -11.63 -61.85 -10.18
CA LEU A 309 -10.35 -61.50 -10.78
C LEU A 309 -9.46 -62.72 -11.06
N THR A 310 -8.50 -62.58 -11.98
CA THR A 310 -7.49 -63.59 -12.31
C THR A 310 -6.10 -63.13 -11.87
N ALA A 311 -5.32 -63.99 -11.22
CA ALA A 311 -3.95 -63.67 -10.84
C ALA A 311 -3.04 -63.51 -12.07
N PRO A 312 -2.33 -62.38 -12.25
CA PRO A 312 -1.48 -62.16 -13.41
C PRO A 312 -0.17 -62.94 -13.35
N THR A 313 0.36 -63.29 -14.53
CA THR A 313 1.70 -63.85 -14.70
C THR A 313 2.79 -62.78 -14.49
N PRO A 314 4.02 -63.16 -14.08
CA PRO A 314 5.13 -62.21 -13.94
C PRO A 314 5.38 -61.41 -15.23
N TYR A 315 5.68 -60.11 -15.10
CA TYR A 315 6.04 -59.25 -16.22
C TYR A 315 7.57 -59.20 -16.34
N VAL A 316 8.11 -59.80 -17.40
CA VAL A 316 9.56 -59.91 -17.64
C VAL A 316 9.98 -58.98 -18.78
N LEU A 317 10.96 -58.10 -18.53
CA LEU A 317 11.59 -57.21 -19.52
C LEU A 317 13.12 -57.30 -19.42
N CYS A 318 13.84 -56.76 -20.40
CA CYS A 318 15.29 -56.54 -20.30
C CYS A 318 15.56 -55.23 -19.55
N ASP A 319 16.76 -55.10 -19.02
CA ASP A 319 17.28 -53.85 -18.45
C ASP A 319 17.31 -52.74 -19.53
N ASP A 320 17.37 -51.48 -19.10
CA ASP A 320 17.32 -50.33 -19.99
C ASP A 320 18.56 -50.28 -20.91
N LEU A 321 18.34 -50.17 -22.21
CA LEU A 321 19.42 -50.15 -23.21
C LEU A 321 20.32 -48.93 -23.02
N GLY A 322 21.64 -49.14 -22.91
CA GLY A 322 22.62 -48.08 -22.70
C GLY A 322 22.68 -47.55 -21.26
N ALA A 323 21.97 -48.17 -20.32
CA ALA A 323 22.06 -47.89 -18.89
C ALA A 323 22.91 -48.97 -18.17
N PRO A 324 23.49 -48.67 -16.99
CA PRO A 324 24.08 -49.71 -16.16
C PRO A 324 23.06 -50.80 -15.83
N ASN A 325 23.50 -52.05 -15.75
CA ASN A 325 22.67 -53.16 -15.28
C ASN A 325 22.33 -53.00 -13.79
N ASP A 326 21.38 -52.12 -13.48
CA ASP A 326 20.90 -51.86 -12.13
C ASP A 326 19.66 -52.70 -11.78
N GLY A 327 19.18 -53.50 -12.74
CA GLY A 327 18.01 -54.35 -12.59
C GLY A 327 16.71 -53.55 -12.61
N GLN A 328 16.70 -52.35 -13.15
CA GLN A 328 15.52 -51.50 -13.28
C GLN A 328 15.15 -51.28 -14.74
N THR A 329 13.86 -51.20 -15.03
CA THR A 329 13.37 -50.78 -16.34
C THR A 329 11.95 -50.24 -16.21
N THR A 330 11.48 -49.59 -17.26
CA THR A 330 10.13 -49.04 -17.33
C THR A 330 9.11 -50.11 -17.75
N PHE A 331 8.18 -50.42 -16.85
CA PHE A 331 7.05 -51.31 -17.05
C PHE A 331 5.77 -50.53 -17.40
N ASN A 332 5.10 -50.95 -18.47
CA ASN A 332 3.75 -50.52 -18.76
C ASN A 332 2.73 -51.46 -18.10
N LEU A 333 2.39 -51.18 -16.85
CA LEU A 333 1.55 -52.05 -16.02
C LEU A 333 0.13 -52.19 -16.60
N ILE A 334 -0.37 -51.21 -17.35
CA ILE A 334 -1.73 -51.28 -17.91
C ILE A 334 -1.89 -52.45 -18.89
N LEU A 335 -0.80 -52.95 -19.48
CA LEU A 335 -0.82 -54.14 -20.34
C LEU A 335 -1.23 -55.41 -19.58
N LYS A 336 -1.16 -55.41 -18.24
CA LYS A 336 -1.62 -56.50 -17.39
C LYS A 336 -3.09 -56.36 -16.96
N ASN A 337 -3.74 -55.23 -17.22
CA ASN A 337 -5.13 -55.00 -16.79
C ASN A 337 -6.12 -56.02 -17.40
N ASP A 338 -5.98 -56.34 -18.68
CA ASP A 338 -6.84 -57.32 -19.35
C ASP A 338 -6.67 -58.73 -18.77
N GLU A 339 -5.45 -59.10 -18.38
CA GLU A 339 -5.14 -60.35 -17.71
C GLU A 339 -5.78 -60.42 -16.32
N ILE A 340 -5.64 -59.35 -15.52
CA ILE A 340 -6.17 -59.24 -14.14
C ILE A 340 -7.70 -59.30 -14.13
N THR A 341 -8.36 -58.62 -15.08
CA THR A 341 -9.83 -58.53 -15.16
C THR A 341 -10.49 -59.70 -15.91
N GLY A 342 -9.71 -60.68 -16.37
CA GLY A 342 -10.23 -61.84 -17.09
C GLY A 342 -10.79 -61.53 -18.49
N GLY A 343 -10.30 -60.47 -19.15
CA GLY A 343 -10.67 -60.09 -20.52
C GLY A 343 -11.29 -58.69 -20.69
N GLY A 344 -10.89 -57.71 -19.87
CA GLY A 344 -11.18 -56.29 -20.12
C GLY A 344 -12.63 -55.89 -19.79
N GLN A 345 -13.08 -56.18 -18.57
CA GLN A 345 -14.40 -55.74 -18.10
C GLN A 345 -14.40 -54.21 -17.94
N PRO A 346 -15.26 -53.46 -18.66
CA PRO A 346 -15.16 -51.99 -18.77
C PRO A 346 -15.48 -51.23 -17.48
N ASN A 347 -16.08 -51.91 -16.49
CA ASN A 347 -16.47 -51.33 -15.22
C ASN A 347 -15.43 -51.57 -14.12
N LEU A 348 -14.38 -52.36 -14.39
CA LEU A 348 -13.33 -52.63 -13.43
C LEU A 348 -12.17 -51.65 -13.62
N VAL A 349 -11.83 -50.95 -12.55
CA VAL A 349 -10.71 -50.02 -12.49
C VAL A 349 -9.56 -50.71 -11.76
N VAL A 350 -8.48 -50.99 -12.48
CA VAL A 350 -7.27 -51.62 -11.93
C VAL A 350 -6.27 -50.53 -11.55
N GLN A 351 -5.80 -50.56 -10.31
CA GLN A 351 -4.75 -49.69 -9.78
C GLN A 351 -3.64 -50.54 -9.15
N TYR A 352 -2.42 -50.01 -9.15
CA TYR A 352 -1.23 -50.68 -8.63
C TYR A 352 -0.62 -49.87 -7.48
N PHE A 353 -0.04 -50.56 -6.50
CA PHE A 353 0.50 -49.98 -5.27
C PHE A 353 1.78 -50.71 -4.85
N GLU A 354 2.67 -50.02 -4.14
CA GLU A 354 3.92 -50.59 -3.64
C GLU A 354 3.75 -51.36 -2.33
N THR A 355 2.70 -51.03 -1.55
CA THR A 355 2.44 -51.65 -0.26
C THR A 355 1.01 -52.19 -0.18
N PRO A 356 0.77 -53.25 0.63
CA PRO A 356 -0.58 -53.77 0.82
C PRO A 356 -1.48 -52.79 1.60
N GLU A 357 -0.91 -51.95 2.48
CA GLU A 357 -1.64 -50.93 3.24
C GLU A 357 -2.15 -49.82 2.33
N ASP A 358 -1.34 -49.39 1.36
CA ASP A 358 -1.72 -48.40 0.35
C ASP A 358 -2.82 -48.92 -0.58
N ALA A 359 -2.73 -50.19 -1.00
CA ALA A 359 -3.77 -50.84 -1.79
C ALA A 359 -5.11 -50.93 -1.04
N GLN A 360 -5.08 -51.21 0.27
CA GLN A 360 -6.30 -51.27 1.10
C GLN A 360 -6.93 -49.89 1.33
N ASN A 361 -6.11 -48.88 1.63
CA ASN A 361 -6.58 -47.53 1.94
C ASN A 361 -6.79 -46.66 0.68
N ASN A 362 -6.47 -47.19 -0.51
CA ASN A 362 -6.45 -46.46 -1.78
C ASN A 362 -5.61 -45.17 -1.70
N THR A 363 -4.46 -45.25 -1.04
CA THR A 363 -3.49 -44.15 -0.91
C THR A 363 -2.27 -44.44 -1.77
N ASN A 364 -1.59 -43.41 -2.29
CA ASN A 364 -0.34 -43.58 -3.03
C ASN A 364 -0.42 -44.53 -4.25
N ALA A 365 -1.53 -44.51 -4.99
CA ALA A 365 -1.66 -45.28 -6.23
C ALA A 365 -0.56 -44.91 -7.23
N ILE A 366 0.07 -45.93 -7.83
CA ILE A 366 1.10 -45.76 -8.86
C ILE A 366 0.49 -45.05 -10.06
N THR A 367 0.90 -43.80 -10.26
CA THR A 367 0.46 -42.96 -11.37
C THR A 367 1.66 -42.16 -11.91
N PRO A 368 1.90 -42.20 -13.24
CA PRO A 368 1.19 -42.96 -14.25
C PRO A 368 1.60 -44.45 -14.26
N ALA A 369 0.64 -45.36 -14.48
CA ALA A 369 0.86 -46.81 -14.42
C ALA A 369 1.49 -47.40 -15.71
N ASP A 370 1.61 -46.61 -16.77
CA ASP A 370 2.18 -47.04 -18.05
C ASP A 370 3.69 -46.78 -18.19
N THR A 371 4.30 -46.13 -17.20
CA THR A 371 5.74 -45.84 -17.16
C THR A 371 6.35 -46.11 -15.77
N TYR A 372 5.96 -47.18 -15.10
CA TYR A 372 6.43 -47.49 -13.75
C TYR A 372 7.86 -48.06 -13.76
N ILE A 373 8.73 -47.61 -12.84
CA ILE A 373 10.10 -48.11 -12.70
C ILE A 373 10.22 -48.92 -11.39
N ASN A 374 10.86 -50.08 -11.43
CA ASN A 374 10.94 -50.99 -10.28
C ASN A 374 12.05 -50.64 -9.27
N GLU A 375 11.96 -49.46 -8.66
CA GLU A 375 13.02 -48.91 -7.78
C GLU A 375 13.30 -49.74 -6.50
N MET A 376 12.32 -50.54 -6.03
CA MET A 376 12.44 -51.30 -4.77
C MET A 376 13.12 -52.69 -4.94
N GLY A 377 13.70 -52.96 -6.11
CA GLY A 377 14.53 -54.13 -6.36
C GLY A 377 14.07 -55.00 -7.54
N ASN A 378 14.74 -56.14 -7.73
CA ASN A 378 14.47 -57.08 -8.82
C ASN A 378 14.64 -58.53 -8.30
N PRO A 379 13.58 -59.36 -8.21
CA PRO A 379 12.20 -59.07 -8.65
C PRO A 379 11.45 -58.13 -7.69
N HIS A 380 10.57 -57.27 -8.24
CA HIS A 380 9.71 -56.36 -7.49
C HIS A 380 8.27 -56.87 -7.48
N VAL A 381 7.60 -56.89 -6.32
CA VAL A 381 6.19 -57.25 -6.19
C VAL A 381 5.34 -56.01 -5.97
N LEU A 382 4.33 -55.82 -6.81
CA LEU A 382 3.29 -54.78 -6.67
C LEU A 382 1.98 -55.39 -6.18
N TYR A 383 1.19 -54.59 -5.47
CA TYR A 383 -0.14 -54.93 -4.98
C TYR A 383 -1.20 -54.31 -5.89
N ILE A 384 -2.27 -55.05 -6.15
CA ILE A 384 -3.31 -54.64 -7.10
C ILE A 384 -4.58 -54.35 -6.31
N ARG A 385 -5.17 -53.17 -6.53
CA ARG A 385 -6.55 -52.88 -6.13
C ARG A 385 -7.41 -52.87 -7.37
N VAL A 386 -8.50 -53.62 -7.38
CA VAL A 386 -9.51 -53.53 -8.43
C VAL A 386 -10.82 -53.04 -7.82
N GLU A 387 -11.34 -51.95 -8.37
CA GLU A 387 -12.64 -51.39 -7.98
C GLU A 387 -13.64 -51.59 -9.11
N ASP A 388 -14.81 -52.14 -8.80
CA ASP A 388 -15.95 -52.11 -9.70
C ASP A 388 -16.62 -50.73 -9.61
N ALA A 389 -16.45 -49.91 -10.65
CA ALA A 389 -16.99 -48.56 -10.73
C ALA A 389 -18.53 -48.48 -10.71
N ILE A 390 -19.24 -49.61 -10.86
CA ILE A 390 -20.70 -49.66 -10.72
C ILE A 390 -21.11 -49.91 -9.27
N THR A 391 -20.44 -50.85 -8.57
CA THR A 391 -20.85 -51.30 -7.24
C THR A 391 -20.06 -50.65 -6.10
N GLY A 392 -18.92 -50.03 -6.41
CA GLY A 392 -17.97 -49.50 -5.43
C GLY A 392 -17.15 -50.60 -4.73
N CYS A 393 -17.30 -51.86 -5.12
CA CYS A 393 -16.61 -52.96 -4.45
C CYS A 393 -15.16 -53.11 -4.87
N VAL A 394 -14.32 -53.36 -3.87
CA VAL A 394 -12.87 -53.36 -3.99
C VAL A 394 -12.31 -54.74 -3.67
N GLU A 395 -11.30 -55.15 -4.42
CA GLU A 395 -10.55 -56.38 -4.19
C GLU A 395 -9.05 -56.06 -4.21
N THR A 396 -8.31 -56.56 -3.22
CA THR A 396 -6.89 -56.21 -2.98
C THR A 396 -5.95 -57.42 -2.83
N ASP A 397 -6.45 -58.65 -2.97
CA ASP A 397 -5.68 -59.86 -2.70
C ASP A 397 -4.71 -60.28 -3.83
N LEU A 398 -4.67 -59.55 -4.96
CA LEU A 398 -3.79 -59.85 -6.09
C LEU A 398 -2.47 -59.10 -6.04
N THR A 399 -1.43 -59.72 -6.61
CA THR A 399 -0.08 -59.13 -6.76
C THR A 399 0.46 -59.34 -8.17
N LEU A 400 1.37 -58.45 -8.61
CA LEU A 400 2.11 -58.54 -9.87
C LEU A 400 3.62 -58.55 -9.59
N THR A 401 4.33 -59.58 -10.07
CA THR A 401 5.79 -59.64 -9.99
C THR A 401 6.44 -59.09 -11.25
N LEU A 402 7.30 -58.09 -11.11
CA LEU A 402 8.14 -57.52 -12.15
C LEU A 402 9.54 -58.17 -12.09
N VAL A 403 10.09 -58.51 -13.26
CA VAL A 403 11.41 -59.14 -13.40
C VAL A 403 12.18 -58.45 -14.52
N VAL A 404 13.41 -58.01 -14.22
CA VAL A 404 14.33 -57.41 -15.19
C VAL A 404 15.48 -58.37 -15.46
N ASN A 405 15.72 -58.72 -16.72
CA ASN A 405 16.86 -59.52 -17.13
C ASN A 405 18.03 -58.58 -17.51
N PRO A 406 19.26 -58.83 -17.02
CA PRO A 406 20.41 -57.97 -17.32
C PRO A 406 20.77 -57.99 -18.81
N ASN A 407 21.20 -56.84 -19.32
CA ASN A 407 21.81 -56.69 -20.65
C ASN A 407 23.26 -57.22 -20.62
N PRO A 408 23.83 -57.64 -21.77
CA PRO A 408 25.27 -57.79 -21.96
C PRO A 408 26.07 -56.57 -21.48
N GLU A 409 27.32 -56.75 -21.04
CA GLU A 409 28.24 -55.66 -20.64
C GLU A 409 29.48 -55.57 -21.57
N PRO A 410 29.29 -55.37 -22.88
CA PRO A 410 30.40 -55.18 -23.81
C PRO A 410 31.26 -53.99 -23.41
N GLN A 411 32.59 -54.10 -23.60
CA GLN A 411 33.47 -52.95 -23.38
C GLN A 411 33.43 -52.06 -24.62
N THR A 412 33.28 -50.75 -24.40
CA THR A 412 33.41 -49.79 -25.49
C THR A 412 34.89 -49.63 -25.81
N PRO A 413 35.31 -49.81 -27.07
CA PRO A 413 36.68 -49.57 -27.49
C PRO A 413 37.18 -48.18 -27.08
N VAL A 414 38.34 -48.12 -26.43
CA VAL A 414 38.85 -46.84 -25.88
C VAL A 414 39.50 -45.96 -26.95
N ASP A 415 40.11 -46.58 -27.95
CA ASP A 415 40.83 -45.87 -29.02
C ASP A 415 40.12 -46.05 -30.37
N PRO A 416 39.98 -44.97 -31.16
CA PRO A 416 39.51 -45.06 -32.55
C PRO A 416 40.50 -45.85 -33.41
N LEU A 417 40.02 -46.40 -34.53
CA LEU A 417 40.91 -46.84 -35.59
C LEU A 417 41.25 -45.63 -36.46
N VAL A 418 42.53 -45.26 -36.56
CA VAL A 418 43.02 -44.04 -37.23
C VAL A 418 43.96 -44.37 -38.39
N ILE A 419 43.80 -43.68 -39.51
CA ILE A 419 44.76 -43.64 -40.62
C ILE A 419 45.18 -42.17 -40.82
N CYS A 420 46.49 -41.89 -40.82
CA CYS A 420 47.03 -40.57 -41.17
C CYS A 420 47.09 -40.42 -42.70
N ASP A 421 46.32 -39.48 -43.25
CA ASP A 421 46.22 -39.19 -44.67
C ASP A 421 47.38 -38.29 -45.11
N ASP A 422 48.26 -38.82 -45.95
CA ASP A 422 49.39 -38.13 -46.56
C ASP A 422 49.01 -37.38 -47.86
N GLN A 423 47.71 -37.26 -48.17
CA GLN A 423 47.15 -36.72 -49.40
C GLN A 423 47.52 -37.53 -50.66
N ASP A 424 47.97 -38.79 -50.55
CA ASP A 424 48.15 -39.69 -51.71
C ASP A 424 46.79 -40.29 -52.14
N PRO A 425 46.28 -40.00 -53.35
CA PRO A 425 45.01 -40.55 -53.82
C PRO A 425 45.00 -42.06 -54.11
N ASN A 426 46.09 -42.80 -53.83
CA ASN A 426 46.20 -44.25 -54.09
C ASN A 426 46.22 -45.14 -52.82
N THR A 427 46.09 -44.57 -51.62
CA THR A 427 45.94 -45.33 -50.38
C THR A 427 44.45 -45.68 -50.16
N ASP A 428 44.12 -46.97 -50.19
CA ASP A 428 42.75 -47.44 -49.95
C ASP A 428 42.38 -47.25 -48.46
N ASN A 429 41.39 -46.40 -48.16
CA ASN A 429 40.85 -46.10 -46.81
C ASN A 429 40.03 -47.27 -46.22
N VAL A 430 40.68 -48.41 -46.01
CA VAL A 430 40.07 -49.67 -45.56
C VAL A 430 40.34 -49.91 -44.08
N PHE A 431 39.28 -50.12 -43.32
CA PHE A 431 39.29 -50.43 -41.89
C PHE A 431 38.90 -51.90 -41.65
N ASP A 432 39.63 -52.57 -40.74
CA ASP A 432 39.27 -53.87 -40.19
C ASP A 432 38.60 -53.67 -38.81
N LEU A 433 37.27 -53.67 -38.80
CA LEU A 433 36.47 -53.45 -37.60
C LEU A 433 36.63 -54.59 -36.59
N THR A 434 37.05 -55.77 -37.05
CA THR A 434 37.20 -56.95 -36.18
C THR A 434 38.40 -56.85 -35.23
N GLN A 435 39.31 -55.89 -35.46
CA GLN A 435 40.42 -55.61 -34.56
C GLN A 435 39.97 -55.24 -33.14
N LYS A 436 38.73 -54.76 -32.99
CA LYS A 436 38.13 -54.38 -31.72
C LYS A 436 37.30 -55.49 -31.06
N GLU A 437 37.10 -56.66 -31.69
CA GLU A 437 36.22 -57.73 -31.15
C GLU A 437 36.66 -58.26 -29.78
N ALA A 438 37.96 -58.49 -29.60
CA ALA A 438 38.47 -59.02 -28.33
C ALA A 438 38.31 -58.02 -27.18
N GLU A 439 38.40 -56.73 -27.49
CA GLU A 439 38.12 -55.64 -26.55
C GLU A 439 36.64 -55.63 -26.20
N ILE A 440 35.76 -55.59 -27.22
CA ILE A 440 34.29 -55.54 -27.07
C ILE A 440 33.75 -56.70 -26.24
N LEU A 441 34.19 -57.92 -26.52
CA LEU A 441 33.68 -59.12 -25.84
C LEU A 441 34.16 -59.24 -24.40
N ASN A 442 35.33 -58.67 -24.05
CA ASN A 442 35.90 -58.72 -22.70
C ASN A 442 35.92 -60.13 -22.05
N GLY A 443 36.12 -61.17 -22.86
CA GLY A 443 36.14 -62.57 -22.41
C GLY A 443 34.78 -63.27 -22.33
N GLU A 444 33.67 -62.58 -22.63
CA GLU A 444 32.33 -63.14 -22.72
C GLU A 444 32.02 -63.73 -24.12
N ASN A 445 30.91 -64.46 -24.23
CA ASN A 445 30.51 -65.17 -25.46
C ASN A 445 29.18 -64.64 -26.02
N TRP A 446 29.07 -63.32 -26.19
CA TRP A 446 27.94 -62.68 -26.85
C TRP A 446 28.06 -62.74 -28.37
N GLU A 447 26.93 -62.69 -29.05
CA GLU A 447 26.90 -62.60 -30.51
C GLU A 447 27.03 -61.13 -30.94
N LEU A 448 28.05 -60.82 -31.76
CA LEU A 448 28.28 -59.47 -32.30
C LEU A 448 27.70 -59.32 -33.70
N SER A 449 27.06 -58.18 -33.95
CA SER A 449 26.66 -57.74 -35.29
C SER A 449 26.90 -56.24 -35.45
N TYR A 450 27.31 -55.81 -36.64
CA TYR A 450 27.78 -54.45 -36.92
C TYR A 450 26.79 -53.70 -37.80
N TYR A 451 26.56 -52.42 -37.51
CA TYR A 451 25.57 -51.59 -38.21
C TYR A 451 26.12 -50.18 -38.44
N GLN A 452 25.63 -49.53 -39.50
CA GLN A 452 25.99 -48.15 -39.82
C GLN A 452 25.14 -47.12 -39.05
N SER A 453 24.07 -47.56 -38.37
CA SER A 453 23.23 -46.68 -37.55
C SER A 453 22.78 -47.36 -36.25
N TYR A 454 22.55 -46.55 -35.21
CA TYR A 454 22.04 -47.00 -33.91
C TYR A 454 20.66 -47.64 -34.04
N ALA A 455 19.77 -47.07 -34.85
CA ALA A 455 18.40 -47.59 -35.03
C ALA A 455 18.40 -49.01 -35.63
N ASP A 456 19.31 -49.27 -36.57
CA ASP A 456 19.46 -50.59 -37.18
C ASP A 456 19.98 -51.59 -36.14
N ALA A 457 20.97 -51.18 -35.32
CA ALA A 457 21.49 -51.99 -34.22
C ALA A 457 20.42 -52.32 -33.15
N VAL A 458 19.54 -51.37 -32.81
CA VAL A 458 18.39 -51.60 -31.92
C VAL A 458 17.40 -52.60 -32.54
N SER A 459 17.08 -52.44 -33.83
CA SER A 459 16.17 -53.33 -34.54
C SER A 459 16.69 -54.78 -34.61
N GLY A 460 18.02 -54.93 -34.75
CA GLY A 460 18.67 -56.23 -34.93
C GLY A 460 18.29 -56.93 -36.22
N ASP A 461 17.78 -56.20 -37.23
CA ASP A 461 17.43 -56.79 -38.52
C ASP A 461 18.70 -57.29 -39.23
N PRO A 462 18.84 -58.61 -39.47
CA PRO A 462 20.03 -59.15 -40.13
C PRO A 462 20.24 -58.63 -41.55
N LEU A 463 19.22 -58.05 -42.19
CA LEU A 463 19.33 -57.45 -43.53
C LEU A 463 20.04 -56.10 -43.54
N LEU A 464 20.16 -55.44 -42.38
CA LEU A 464 20.78 -54.12 -42.22
C LEU A 464 22.21 -54.20 -41.65
N ALA A 465 22.68 -55.40 -41.29
CA ALA A 465 24.02 -55.61 -40.76
C ALA A 465 25.12 -55.45 -41.84
N ILE A 466 26.28 -54.94 -41.45
CA ILE A 466 27.48 -54.85 -42.28
C ILE A 466 27.96 -56.27 -42.62
N VAL A 467 28.05 -56.56 -43.92
CA VAL A 467 28.28 -57.92 -44.44
C VAL A 467 29.73 -58.38 -44.29
N ASP A 468 30.71 -57.47 -44.44
CA ASP A 468 32.14 -57.77 -44.30
C ASP A 468 32.82 -56.73 -43.39
N PRO A 469 32.87 -56.97 -42.07
CA PRO A 469 33.50 -56.06 -41.12
C PRO A 469 35.04 -56.02 -41.20
N GLN A 470 35.70 -56.93 -41.92
CA GLN A 470 37.17 -56.94 -42.04
C GLN A 470 37.69 -55.99 -43.14
N ASN A 471 36.83 -55.60 -44.07
CA ASN A 471 37.19 -54.76 -45.21
C ASN A 471 36.20 -53.59 -45.37
N TYR A 472 35.97 -52.86 -44.29
CA TYR A 472 35.05 -51.73 -44.30
C TYR A 472 35.72 -50.52 -44.98
N THR A 473 35.18 -50.05 -46.10
CA THR A 473 35.70 -48.88 -46.79
C THR A 473 34.96 -47.63 -46.34
N LEU A 474 35.73 -46.61 -45.92
CA LEU A 474 35.17 -45.34 -45.48
C LEU A 474 35.31 -44.29 -46.61
N GLU A 475 34.18 -43.68 -47.00
CA GLU A 475 34.15 -42.61 -48.03
C GLU A 475 34.17 -41.19 -47.43
N GLN A 476 34.19 -41.07 -46.10
CA GLN A 476 34.16 -39.81 -45.34
C GLN A 476 35.41 -39.70 -44.45
N THR A 477 35.66 -38.56 -43.84
CA THR A 477 36.83 -38.39 -42.95
C THR A 477 36.65 -39.09 -41.59
N SER A 478 35.43 -39.41 -41.19
CA SER A 478 35.16 -40.25 -40.01
C SER A 478 33.78 -40.90 -40.07
N GLN A 479 33.60 -41.98 -39.30
CA GLN A 479 32.30 -42.63 -39.10
C GLN A 479 32.26 -43.39 -37.77
N THR A 480 31.06 -43.47 -37.18
CA THR A 480 30.77 -44.36 -36.06
C THR A 480 30.09 -45.63 -36.56
N ILE A 481 30.60 -46.79 -36.13
CA ILE A 481 29.99 -48.10 -36.36
C ILE A 481 29.39 -48.61 -35.06
N TYR A 482 28.15 -49.09 -35.12
CA TYR A 482 27.42 -49.60 -33.96
C TYR A 482 27.52 -51.12 -33.91
N VAL A 483 27.98 -51.66 -32.78
CA VAL A 483 28.15 -53.10 -32.56
C VAL A 483 27.13 -53.56 -31.54
N ARG A 484 26.17 -54.37 -31.97
CA ARG A 484 25.17 -55.00 -31.11
C ARG A 484 25.73 -56.30 -30.55
N ALA A 485 25.90 -56.37 -29.24
CA ALA A 485 26.23 -57.59 -28.48
C ALA A 485 24.94 -58.19 -27.92
N THR A 486 24.60 -59.43 -28.28
CA THR A 486 23.35 -60.08 -27.87
C THR A 486 23.59 -61.29 -26.97
N ASN A 487 22.89 -61.37 -25.82
CA ASN A 487 22.83 -62.57 -24.99
C ASN A 487 21.78 -63.54 -25.54
N GLN A 488 22.22 -64.66 -26.10
CA GLN A 488 21.33 -65.65 -26.73
C GLN A 488 20.35 -66.34 -25.75
N SER A 489 20.59 -66.28 -24.43
CA SER A 489 19.75 -66.95 -23.43
C SER A 489 18.55 -66.10 -22.98
N SER A 490 18.74 -64.78 -22.83
CA SER A 490 17.69 -63.84 -22.43
C SER A 490 17.08 -63.07 -23.60
N GLY A 491 17.79 -62.98 -24.74
CA GLY A 491 17.43 -62.11 -25.86
C GLY A 491 17.78 -60.63 -25.63
N CYS A 492 18.25 -60.27 -24.43
CA CYS A 492 18.71 -58.92 -24.10
C CYS A 492 20.02 -58.60 -24.82
N PHE A 493 20.21 -57.34 -25.17
CA PHE A 493 21.35 -56.88 -25.96
C PHE A 493 21.84 -55.53 -25.47
N GLU A 494 23.09 -55.22 -25.79
CA GLU A 494 23.70 -53.90 -25.56
C GLU A 494 24.44 -53.46 -26.83
N ILE A 495 24.63 -52.16 -27.00
CA ILE A 495 25.28 -51.58 -28.18
C ILE A 495 26.52 -50.79 -27.74
N VAL A 496 27.65 -51.06 -28.39
CA VAL A 496 28.87 -50.24 -28.27
C VAL A 496 29.24 -49.63 -29.60
N GLU A 497 30.10 -48.62 -29.56
CA GLU A 497 30.50 -47.86 -30.74
C GLU A 497 31.98 -48.09 -31.05
N ILE A 498 32.29 -48.22 -32.35
CA ILE A 498 33.67 -48.13 -32.86
C ILE A 498 33.75 -46.84 -33.68
N GLN A 499 34.69 -45.97 -33.34
CA GLN A 499 34.99 -44.80 -34.15
C GLN A 499 36.13 -45.11 -35.14
N ILE A 500 35.92 -44.77 -36.41
CA ILE A 500 36.94 -44.88 -37.46
C ILE A 500 37.21 -43.47 -38.05
N ILE A 501 38.49 -43.10 -38.19
CA ILE A 501 38.93 -41.73 -38.53
C ILE A 501 40.05 -41.76 -39.58
N ILE A 502 39.94 -40.86 -40.55
CA ILE A 502 41.01 -40.46 -41.47
C ILE A 502 41.45 -39.06 -41.04
N SER A 503 42.70 -38.91 -40.58
CA SER A 503 43.23 -37.64 -40.05
C SER A 503 44.30 -37.04 -40.97
N PRO A 504 44.25 -35.74 -41.32
CA PRO A 504 45.32 -35.09 -42.06
C PRO A 504 46.59 -34.89 -41.21
N LEU A 505 47.75 -34.69 -41.85
CA LEU A 505 48.97 -34.23 -41.17
C LEU A 505 48.82 -32.78 -40.64
N PRO A 506 49.48 -32.42 -39.52
CA PRO A 506 49.50 -31.03 -39.04
C PRO A 506 50.05 -30.04 -40.08
N ASP A 507 49.56 -28.79 -40.07
CA ASP A 507 50.10 -27.70 -40.88
C ASP A 507 51.37 -27.12 -40.21
N ASP A 508 52.44 -26.94 -40.98
CA ASP A 508 53.74 -26.42 -40.53
C ASP A 508 54.17 -25.16 -41.29
N SER A 509 53.20 -24.43 -41.87
CA SER A 509 53.45 -23.29 -42.77
C SER A 509 53.43 -21.90 -42.12
N ALA A 510 53.06 -21.78 -40.83
CA ALA A 510 52.90 -20.47 -40.18
C ALA A 510 54.23 -19.70 -40.06
N GLN A 511 54.16 -18.37 -40.20
CA GLN A 511 55.29 -17.46 -40.01
C GLN A 511 55.36 -17.05 -38.54
N ILE A 512 56.54 -17.13 -37.93
CA ILE A 512 56.77 -16.86 -36.51
C ILE A 512 57.69 -15.65 -36.37
N ASP A 513 57.33 -14.72 -35.48
CA ASP A 513 58.15 -13.55 -35.14
C ASP A 513 59.34 -13.95 -34.26
N ASP A 514 60.44 -13.19 -34.37
CA ASP A 514 61.62 -13.41 -33.55
C ASP A 514 61.36 -13.06 -32.06
N LEU A 515 61.92 -13.86 -31.15
CA LEU A 515 61.79 -13.64 -29.71
C LEU A 515 62.97 -12.80 -29.20
N THR A 516 62.71 -11.52 -28.88
CA THR A 516 63.74 -10.56 -28.43
C THR A 516 63.66 -10.24 -26.94
N LYS A 517 64.81 -10.04 -26.27
CA LYS A 517 64.89 -9.56 -24.88
C LYS A 517 65.77 -8.32 -24.74
N CYS A 518 65.33 -7.35 -23.93
CA CYS A 518 66.08 -6.13 -23.63
C CYS A 518 66.90 -6.28 -22.34
N GLU A 519 68.22 -6.10 -22.42
CA GLU A 519 69.15 -6.15 -21.28
C GLU A 519 69.87 -4.80 -21.14
N VAL A 520 69.93 -4.27 -19.91
CA VAL A 520 70.70 -3.04 -19.62
C VAL A 520 72.18 -3.37 -19.47
N ASN A 521 73.04 -2.78 -20.30
CA ASN A 521 74.43 -3.19 -20.52
C ASN A 521 74.52 -4.61 -21.13
N SER A 522 73.88 -4.82 -22.27
CA SER A 522 73.70 -6.11 -22.91
C SER A 522 75.02 -6.87 -23.10
N ASN A 523 75.04 -8.11 -22.61
CA ASN A 523 76.17 -9.03 -22.76
C ASN A 523 75.98 -10.05 -23.90
N GLY A 524 74.80 -10.04 -24.55
CA GLY A 524 74.43 -10.90 -25.67
C GLY A 524 73.95 -12.31 -25.26
N THR A 525 73.73 -12.60 -23.98
CA THR A 525 73.21 -13.89 -23.52
C THR A 525 72.07 -13.70 -22.52
N ASP A 526 70.97 -14.45 -22.70
CA ASP A 526 69.80 -14.44 -21.81
C ASP A 526 69.09 -15.81 -21.85
N VAL A 527 68.13 -16.01 -20.95
CA VAL A 527 67.26 -17.17 -20.85
C VAL A 527 65.96 -16.87 -21.58
N PHE A 528 65.62 -17.65 -22.60
CA PHE A 528 64.39 -17.53 -23.39
C PHE A 528 63.38 -18.59 -22.99
N ASP A 529 62.11 -18.20 -22.99
CA ASP A 529 60.98 -19.11 -22.86
C ASP A 529 60.39 -19.33 -24.26
N LEU A 530 60.75 -20.45 -24.88
CA LEU A 530 60.37 -20.77 -26.25
C LEU A 530 58.87 -21.08 -26.37
N THR A 531 58.22 -21.50 -25.27
CA THR A 531 56.79 -21.84 -25.31
C THR A 531 55.89 -20.61 -25.50
N GLN A 532 56.45 -19.40 -25.38
CA GLN A 532 55.74 -18.17 -25.72
C GLN A 532 55.38 -18.08 -27.21
N GLN A 533 56.05 -18.86 -28.06
CA GLN A 533 55.79 -18.88 -29.51
C GLN A 533 54.75 -19.92 -29.93
N GLU A 534 54.21 -20.74 -29.02
CA GLU A 534 53.28 -21.84 -29.36
C GLU A 534 52.06 -21.39 -30.16
N GLN A 535 51.47 -20.24 -29.80
CA GLN A 535 50.32 -19.72 -30.52
C GLN A 535 50.66 -19.30 -31.96
N GLN A 536 51.83 -18.69 -32.18
CA GLN A 536 52.25 -18.32 -33.53
C GLN A 536 52.65 -19.54 -34.37
N ILE A 537 53.27 -20.52 -33.72
CA ILE A 537 53.69 -21.79 -34.33
C ILE A 537 52.49 -22.56 -34.88
N LEU A 538 51.46 -22.75 -34.05
CA LEU A 538 50.28 -23.56 -34.37
C LEU A 538 49.22 -22.77 -35.15
N GLY A 539 49.26 -21.44 -35.11
CA GLY A 539 48.13 -20.61 -35.53
C GLY A 539 46.88 -20.87 -34.68
N ASP A 540 45.84 -20.06 -34.88
CA ASP A 540 44.62 -20.17 -34.05
C ASP A 540 43.97 -21.56 -34.16
N GLU A 541 43.96 -22.16 -35.36
CA GLU A 541 43.28 -23.44 -35.60
C GLU A 541 43.95 -24.62 -34.88
N GLN A 542 45.27 -24.83 -35.03
CA GLN A 542 45.92 -25.98 -34.38
C GLN A 542 46.17 -25.73 -32.88
N PHE A 543 46.29 -24.46 -32.46
CA PHE A 543 46.43 -24.09 -31.05
C PHE A 543 45.15 -24.41 -30.26
N ASP A 544 43.98 -24.04 -30.80
CA ASP A 544 42.69 -24.36 -30.20
C ASP A 544 42.39 -25.87 -30.19
N LEU A 545 42.93 -26.62 -31.18
CA LEU A 545 42.85 -28.08 -31.23
C LEU A 545 43.82 -28.78 -30.28
N GLY A 546 44.69 -28.04 -29.59
CA GLY A 546 45.61 -28.56 -28.57
C GLY A 546 46.76 -29.38 -29.14
N TYR A 547 47.23 -29.04 -30.35
CA TYR A 547 48.39 -29.71 -30.94
C TYR A 547 49.64 -29.46 -30.09
N GLU A 548 50.53 -30.45 -30.01
CA GLU A 548 51.72 -30.37 -29.17
C GLU A 548 52.94 -29.86 -29.96
N VAL A 549 53.68 -28.92 -29.37
CA VAL A 549 54.86 -28.30 -29.98
C VAL A 549 56.14 -28.82 -29.32
N THR A 550 57.10 -29.20 -30.16
CA THR A 550 58.44 -29.59 -29.73
C THR A 550 59.51 -28.75 -30.41
N TYR A 551 60.57 -28.40 -29.68
CA TYR A 551 61.62 -27.47 -30.14
C TYR A 551 62.95 -28.18 -30.37
N TYR A 552 63.69 -27.73 -31.37
CA TYR A 552 64.93 -28.35 -31.83
C TYR A 552 65.97 -27.31 -32.21
N THR A 553 67.25 -27.66 -32.09
CA THR A 553 68.36 -26.78 -32.53
C THR A 553 68.77 -27.01 -33.99
N THR A 554 68.14 -27.99 -34.67
CA THR A 554 68.41 -28.35 -36.08
C THR A 554 67.17 -28.94 -36.74
N ALA A 555 66.94 -28.66 -38.02
CA ALA A 555 65.83 -29.22 -38.82
C ALA A 555 65.78 -30.77 -38.86
N ASP A 556 66.93 -31.45 -38.95
CA ASP A 556 66.99 -32.93 -39.02
C ASP A 556 66.45 -33.60 -37.75
N ALA A 557 66.70 -33.01 -36.58
CA ALA A 557 66.19 -33.51 -35.30
C ALA A 557 64.67 -33.34 -35.19
N ALA A 558 64.14 -32.24 -35.75
CA ALA A 558 62.71 -31.99 -35.82
C ALA A 558 62.01 -32.97 -36.77
N MET A 559 62.52 -33.24 -37.98
CA MET A 559 61.93 -34.25 -38.88
C MET A 559 61.86 -35.66 -38.27
N ALA A 560 62.80 -36.01 -37.40
CA ALA A 560 62.84 -37.31 -36.74
C ALA A 560 62.02 -37.38 -35.42
N GLY A 561 61.47 -36.25 -34.96
CA GLY A 561 60.85 -36.15 -33.64
C GLY A 561 61.84 -36.26 -32.46
N THR A 562 63.16 -36.32 -32.71
CA THR A 562 64.15 -36.61 -31.67
C THR A 562 65.59 -36.26 -32.07
N PRO A 563 66.46 -35.77 -31.15
CA PRO A 563 66.18 -35.35 -29.76
C PRO A 563 65.70 -33.89 -29.69
N ASN A 564 64.67 -33.63 -28.90
CA ASN A 564 64.15 -32.28 -28.66
C ASN A 564 64.96 -31.52 -27.58
N ILE A 565 64.74 -30.20 -27.52
CA ILE A 565 65.22 -29.34 -26.43
C ILE A 565 64.44 -29.71 -25.17
N GLY A 566 65.13 -30.26 -24.17
CA GLY A 566 64.49 -30.80 -22.96
C GLY A 566 63.93 -29.76 -21.97
N ASN A 567 64.29 -28.48 -22.10
CA ASN A 567 63.75 -27.40 -21.26
C ASN A 567 63.46 -26.14 -22.09
N PRO A 568 62.34 -26.11 -22.83
CA PRO A 568 62.01 -24.97 -23.70
C PRO A 568 61.64 -23.70 -22.93
N THR A 569 61.16 -23.80 -21.68
CA THR A 569 60.74 -22.62 -20.90
C THR A 569 61.89 -21.81 -20.28
N ALA A 570 63.11 -22.35 -20.31
CA ALA A 570 64.30 -21.69 -19.79
C ALA A 570 65.54 -22.03 -20.63
N TYR A 571 65.45 -21.80 -21.93
CA TYR A 571 66.52 -22.06 -22.89
C TYR A 571 67.51 -20.90 -22.95
N THR A 572 68.79 -21.14 -22.65
CA THR A 572 69.84 -20.11 -22.80
C THR A 572 70.41 -20.14 -24.21
N ASN A 573 70.42 -19.00 -24.90
CA ASN A 573 70.99 -18.88 -26.23
C ASN A 573 72.51 -19.14 -26.22
N LEU A 574 73.00 -19.82 -27.26
CA LEU A 574 74.42 -20.13 -27.46
C LEU A 574 75.11 -19.10 -28.37
N THR A 575 74.34 -18.42 -29.21
CA THR A 575 74.76 -17.31 -30.08
C THR A 575 73.71 -16.20 -30.05
N ASN A 576 74.10 -14.98 -30.41
CA ASN A 576 73.17 -13.85 -30.51
C ASN A 576 73.26 -13.23 -31.91
N PRO A 577 72.24 -13.40 -32.78
CA PRO A 577 71.02 -14.20 -32.61
C PRO A 577 71.24 -15.73 -32.75
N GLN A 578 70.22 -16.54 -32.43
CA GLN A 578 70.20 -18.02 -32.63
C GLN A 578 68.86 -18.50 -33.22
N GLU A 579 68.88 -19.47 -34.14
CA GLU A 579 67.67 -20.08 -34.75
C GLU A 579 67.19 -21.34 -34.00
N ILE A 580 65.86 -21.51 -33.88
CA ILE A 580 65.17 -22.65 -33.27
C ILE A 580 64.17 -23.26 -34.27
N PHE A 581 64.13 -24.58 -34.39
CA PHE A 581 63.23 -25.35 -35.26
C PHE A 581 62.09 -26.03 -34.49
N VAL A 582 61.00 -26.35 -35.18
CA VAL A 582 59.75 -26.82 -34.56
C VAL A 582 59.28 -28.16 -35.12
N GLY A 583 58.62 -28.97 -34.28
CA GLY A 583 57.82 -30.14 -34.64
C GLY A 583 56.44 -30.08 -33.98
N ILE A 584 55.42 -30.56 -34.69
CA ILE A 584 54.00 -30.46 -34.33
C ILE A 584 53.36 -31.86 -34.36
N GLU A 585 52.65 -32.22 -33.30
CA GLU A 585 51.92 -33.49 -33.17
C GLU A 585 50.45 -33.24 -32.87
N ASP A 586 49.55 -33.96 -33.54
CA ASP A 586 48.14 -34.05 -33.10
C ASP A 586 48.02 -35.14 -32.02
N PRO A 587 47.81 -34.79 -30.73
CA PRO A 587 47.72 -35.77 -29.66
C PRO A 587 46.47 -36.66 -29.75
N GLN A 588 45.45 -36.27 -30.53
CA GLN A 588 44.24 -37.08 -30.73
C GLN A 588 44.44 -38.21 -31.74
N THR A 589 45.30 -37.99 -32.74
CA THR A 589 45.45 -38.90 -33.87
C THR A 589 46.85 -39.51 -34.01
N GLY A 590 47.83 -38.93 -33.31
CA GLY A 590 49.24 -39.32 -33.37
C GLY A 590 49.92 -38.95 -34.69
N CYS A 591 49.29 -38.15 -35.53
CA CYS A 591 49.87 -37.69 -36.79
C CYS A 591 50.89 -36.56 -36.51
N TYR A 592 52.12 -36.72 -37.00
CA TYR A 592 53.28 -35.87 -36.67
C TYR A 592 53.94 -35.27 -37.92
N ILE A 593 54.36 -34.01 -37.82
CA ILE A 593 55.23 -33.33 -38.82
C ILE A 593 56.31 -32.51 -38.11
N GLY A 594 57.49 -32.33 -38.72
CA GLY A 594 58.52 -31.48 -38.13
C GLY A 594 59.65 -31.10 -39.07
N GLY A 595 60.30 -29.96 -38.78
CA GLY A 595 61.53 -29.51 -39.42
C GLY A 595 61.41 -28.49 -40.55
N ALA A 596 60.20 -28.09 -40.96
CA ALA A 596 60.01 -27.01 -41.94
C ALA A 596 59.96 -25.61 -41.32
N GLN A 597 59.46 -25.49 -40.09
CA GLN A 597 59.20 -24.22 -39.40
C GLN A 597 60.33 -23.83 -38.40
N SER A 598 60.69 -22.53 -38.31
CA SER A 598 61.72 -21.99 -37.41
C SER A 598 61.54 -20.50 -37.06
N PHE A 599 62.23 -20.01 -36.00
CA PHE A 599 62.30 -18.59 -35.58
C PHE A 599 63.65 -18.24 -34.91
N MET A 600 64.01 -16.94 -34.79
CA MET A 600 65.22 -16.50 -34.08
C MET A 600 64.95 -16.08 -32.62
N ILE A 601 65.98 -16.23 -31.76
CA ILE A 601 66.05 -15.64 -30.43
C ILE A 601 67.22 -14.63 -30.35
N GLU A 602 66.99 -13.44 -29.78
CA GLU A 602 67.97 -12.32 -29.77
C GLU A 602 67.92 -11.47 -28.47
N VAL A 603 69.07 -10.95 -28.02
CA VAL A 603 69.22 -10.02 -26.88
C VAL A 603 69.70 -8.64 -27.37
N LEU A 604 69.00 -7.58 -26.96
CA LEU A 604 69.19 -6.17 -27.35
C LEU A 604 69.54 -5.27 -26.14
N GLU A 605 70.14 -4.09 -26.39
CA GLU A 605 70.49 -3.10 -25.34
C GLU A 605 69.27 -2.30 -24.85
N GLY A 606 69.12 -2.13 -23.53
CA GLY A 606 67.97 -1.49 -22.87
C GLY A 606 68.07 0.02 -22.57
N ALA A 607 67.07 0.54 -21.85
CA ALA A 607 67.03 1.88 -21.25
C ALA A 607 66.79 1.81 -19.74
N GLN A 608 67.07 2.89 -19.01
CA GLN A 608 66.79 3.05 -17.58
C GLN A 608 65.84 4.23 -17.33
N ALA A 609 65.03 4.18 -16.28
CA ALA A 609 64.15 5.30 -15.88
C ALA A 609 64.22 5.48 -14.35
N PHE A 610 64.51 6.71 -13.90
CA PHE A 610 64.69 7.01 -12.47
C PHE A 610 63.51 7.81 -11.92
N ALA A 611 62.84 7.28 -10.88
CA ALA A 611 61.77 7.99 -10.18
C ALA A 611 62.32 9.17 -9.36
N PRO A 612 61.76 10.38 -9.46
CA PRO A 612 62.09 11.50 -8.57
C PRO A 612 61.81 11.17 -7.10
N THR A 613 62.68 11.63 -6.19
CA THR A 613 62.58 11.30 -4.74
C THR A 613 61.58 12.16 -3.96
N GLN A 614 61.01 13.20 -4.56
CA GLN A 614 60.02 14.09 -3.95
C GLN A 614 58.95 14.45 -5.00
N PRO A 615 57.69 14.72 -4.60
CA PRO A 615 56.66 15.22 -5.51
C PRO A 615 57.06 16.53 -6.17
N TYR A 616 56.57 16.76 -7.38
CA TYR A 616 56.63 18.06 -8.03
C TYR A 616 55.46 18.91 -7.52
N VAL A 617 55.75 19.89 -6.64
CA VAL A 617 54.74 20.68 -5.91
C VAL A 617 54.62 22.10 -6.50
N LEU A 618 53.39 22.58 -6.73
CA LEU A 618 53.06 23.96 -7.12
C LEU A 618 51.85 24.52 -6.34
N CYS A 619 51.72 25.83 -6.21
CA CYS A 619 50.53 26.46 -5.63
C CYS A 619 49.39 26.57 -6.65
N ASP A 620 48.15 26.46 -6.16
CA ASP A 620 46.93 26.67 -6.92
C ASP A 620 46.70 28.15 -7.26
N SER A 621 47.49 28.66 -8.20
CA SER A 621 47.56 30.07 -8.55
C SER A 621 46.86 30.42 -9.87
N VAL A 622 46.25 29.42 -10.53
CA VAL A 622 45.67 29.55 -11.87
C VAL A 622 44.21 29.12 -11.84
N GLY A 623 43.31 30.10 -11.76
CA GLY A 623 41.86 29.85 -11.80
C GLY A 623 41.22 29.83 -10.41
N GLU A 624 40.30 28.89 -10.20
CA GLU A 624 39.66 28.67 -8.90
C GLU A 624 40.61 27.89 -8.00
N ASN A 625 40.57 28.12 -6.67
CA ASN A 625 41.38 27.39 -5.70
C ASN A 625 40.81 25.97 -5.45
N ASP A 626 40.83 25.12 -6.48
CA ASP A 626 40.20 23.80 -6.58
C ASP A 626 41.17 22.60 -6.56
N GLY A 627 42.48 22.85 -6.46
CA GLY A 627 43.55 21.87 -6.47
C GLY A 627 44.10 21.56 -7.87
N ILE A 628 43.80 22.37 -8.88
CA ILE A 628 44.23 22.16 -10.27
C ILE A 628 45.13 23.30 -10.75
N THR A 629 46.31 22.97 -11.27
CA THR A 629 47.27 23.92 -11.84
C THR A 629 48.08 23.30 -12.98
N GLU A 630 48.78 24.13 -13.77
CA GLU A 630 49.60 23.69 -14.90
C GLU A 630 51.04 23.38 -14.48
N PHE A 631 51.55 22.19 -14.84
CA PHE A 631 52.91 21.69 -14.59
C PHE A 631 53.75 21.67 -15.88
N ASP A 632 55.03 22.03 -15.80
CA ASP A 632 56.02 21.81 -16.88
C ASP A 632 56.76 20.48 -16.64
N LEU A 633 56.24 19.40 -17.23
CA LEU A 633 56.79 18.04 -17.08
C LEU A 633 58.21 17.93 -17.64
N GLY A 634 58.53 18.69 -18.70
CA GLY A 634 59.85 18.68 -19.33
C GLY A 634 60.97 19.12 -18.39
N SER A 635 60.65 19.91 -17.36
CA SER A 635 61.63 20.31 -16.34
C SER A 635 62.14 19.13 -15.51
N GLN A 636 61.44 17.98 -15.53
CA GLN A 636 61.80 16.78 -14.77
C GLN A 636 62.66 15.79 -15.57
N SER A 637 62.82 15.97 -16.89
CA SER A 637 63.45 14.98 -17.77
C SER A 637 64.91 14.65 -17.41
N GLU A 638 65.70 15.63 -16.95
CA GLU A 638 67.10 15.41 -16.57
C GLU A 638 67.23 14.47 -15.36
N VAL A 639 66.33 14.62 -14.37
CA VAL A 639 66.27 13.76 -13.18
C VAL A 639 65.90 12.34 -13.59
N ILE A 640 64.93 12.21 -14.50
CA ILE A 640 64.40 10.91 -14.94
C ILE A 640 65.42 10.12 -15.76
N LEU A 641 66.27 10.80 -16.55
CA LEU A 641 67.33 10.17 -17.33
C LEU A 641 68.47 9.63 -16.46
N GLY A 642 68.69 10.18 -15.26
CA GLY A 642 69.71 9.73 -14.30
C GLY A 642 71.13 9.62 -14.87
N GLY A 643 71.47 10.42 -15.88
CA GLY A 643 72.79 10.45 -16.52
C GLY A 643 72.91 9.73 -17.87
N GLN A 644 71.84 9.11 -18.37
CA GLN A 644 71.77 8.64 -19.75
C GLN A 644 71.86 9.80 -20.76
N ASP A 645 72.49 9.57 -21.92
CA ASP A 645 72.67 10.61 -22.95
C ASP A 645 71.33 10.93 -23.64
N PRO A 646 70.78 12.15 -23.52
CA PRO A 646 69.52 12.52 -24.15
C PRO A 646 69.55 12.47 -25.70
N ALA A 647 70.71 12.29 -26.34
CA ALA A 647 70.78 12.02 -27.77
C ALA A 647 70.38 10.57 -28.14
N ASN A 648 70.59 9.62 -27.22
CA ASN A 648 70.33 8.20 -27.42
C ASN A 648 69.03 7.74 -26.75
N TYR A 649 68.52 8.53 -25.80
CA TYR A 649 67.35 8.21 -25.01
C TYR A 649 66.30 9.32 -25.05
N THR A 650 65.04 8.94 -25.31
CA THR A 650 63.90 9.85 -25.38
C THR A 650 63.00 9.69 -24.16
N VAL A 651 62.66 10.80 -23.48
CA VAL A 651 61.73 10.84 -22.34
C VAL A 651 60.36 11.32 -22.80
N THR A 652 59.31 10.57 -22.47
CA THR A 652 57.91 10.91 -22.75
C THR A 652 57.03 10.65 -21.53
N TYR A 653 55.95 11.40 -21.39
CA TYR A 653 55.06 11.37 -20.20
C TYR A 653 53.67 10.87 -20.60
N TYR A 654 52.97 10.19 -19.71
CA TYR A 654 51.71 9.50 -19.96
C TYR A 654 50.80 9.58 -18.74
N GLU A 655 49.49 9.55 -18.98
CA GLU A 655 48.50 9.59 -17.90
C GLU A 655 48.35 8.24 -17.20
N THR A 656 48.60 7.13 -17.90
CA THR A 656 48.41 5.76 -17.39
C THR A 656 49.65 4.90 -17.61
N PRO A 657 49.84 3.81 -16.83
CA PRO A 657 50.97 2.91 -17.05
C PRO A 657 50.87 2.18 -18.40
N GLU A 658 49.66 1.82 -18.86
CA GLU A 658 49.45 1.11 -20.13
C GLU A 658 49.88 1.95 -21.33
N THR A 659 49.49 3.23 -21.35
CA THR A 659 49.87 4.15 -22.43
C THR A 659 51.39 4.42 -22.44
N ALA A 660 52.04 4.38 -21.27
CA ALA A 660 53.51 4.45 -21.17
C ALA A 660 54.19 3.18 -21.71
N GLU A 661 53.67 1.99 -21.42
CA GLU A 661 54.18 0.70 -21.93
C GLU A 661 54.00 0.58 -23.45
N GLU A 662 52.88 1.07 -24.00
CA GLU A 662 52.62 1.10 -25.44
C GLU A 662 53.33 2.23 -26.18
N GLY A 663 53.69 3.31 -25.48
CA GLY A 663 54.29 4.50 -26.08
C GLY A 663 53.29 5.33 -26.89
N THR A 664 52.00 5.24 -26.52
CA THR A 664 50.88 5.88 -27.21
C THR A 664 50.31 7.01 -26.35
N ASN A 665 49.75 8.06 -26.97
CA ASN A 665 49.11 9.18 -26.24
C ASN A 665 50.00 9.93 -25.25
N ALA A 666 51.24 10.24 -25.65
CA ALA A 666 52.14 11.05 -24.81
C ALA A 666 51.51 12.41 -24.44
N LEU A 667 51.59 12.75 -23.15
CA LEU A 667 51.17 14.02 -22.59
C LEU A 667 52.02 15.18 -23.13
N PRO A 668 51.43 16.37 -23.28
CA PRO A 668 52.19 17.58 -23.58
C PRO A 668 53.11 17.95 -22.42
N ASN A 669 54.19 18.69 -22.72
CA ASN A 669 55.13 19.15 -21.68
C ASN A 669 54.46 20.09 -20.66
N LEU A 670 53.56 20.97 -21.10
CA LEU A 670 52.70 21.77 -20.21
C LEU A 670 51.41 21.00 -19.99
N TYR A 671 51.19 20.56 -18.76
CA TYR A 671 50.10 19.63 -18.41
C TYR A 671 49.30 20.14 -17.21
N LEU A 672 47.98 20.22 -17.38
CA LEU A 672 47.04 20.54 -16.32
C LEU A 672 46.65 19.26 -15.58
N ASN A 673 46.86 19.21 -14.26
CA ASN A 673 46.45 18.03 -13.49
C ASN A 673 44.91 17.93 -13.41
N ILE A 674 44.39 16.70 -13.35
CA ILE A 674 42.95 16.44 -13.26
C ILE A 674 42.50 16.03 -11.86
N ILE A 675 43.44 15.60 -11.03
CA ILE A 675 43.26 15.24 -9.62
C ILE A 675 44.46 15.71 -8.82
N ASN A 676 44.33 15.80 -7.50
CA ASN A 676 45.40 16.27 -6.63
C ASN A 676 45.53 15.38 -5.38
N PRO A 677 46.69 14.73 -5.13
CA PRO A 677 47.84 14.61 -6.04
C PRO A 677 47.55 13.69 -7.24
N GLN A 678 48.26 13.90 -8.36
CA GLN A 678 48.18 13.06 -9.56
C GLN A 678 49.50 12.34 -9.83
N ILE A 679 49.45 11.05 -10.17
CA ILE A 679 50.60 10.31 -10.67
C ILE A 679 50.57 10.36 -12.20
N VAL A 680 51.69 10.70 -12.83
CA VAL A 680 51.92 10.53 -14.26
C VAL A 680 53.07 9.55 -14.47
N TYR A 681 53.01 8.80 -15.57
CA TYR A 681 53.97 7.76 -15.91
C TYR A 681 54.95 8.27 -16.95
N VAL A 682 56.20 7.83 -16.86
CA VAL A 682 57.29 8.34 -17.68
C VAL A 682 57.98 7.19 -18.37
N ARG A 683 58.11 7.24 -19.69
CA ARG A 683 58.81 6.23 -20.51
C ARG A 683 60.14 6.81 -20.99
N VAL A 684 61.23 6.09 -20.75
CA VAL A 684 62.55 6.34 -21.34
C VAL A 684 62.83 5.27 -22.39
N THR A 685 63.02 5.66 -23.64
CA THR A 685 63.22 4.72 -24.77
C THR A 685 64.63 4.87 -25.35
N ASN A 686 65.32 3.76 -25.62
CA ASN A 686 66.56 3.71 -26.38
C ASN A 686 66.23 3.81 -27.88
N ASN A 687 66.76 4.83 -28.55
CA ASN A 687 66.40 5.15 -29.94
C ASN A 687 66.92 4.14 -30.99
N ASP A 688 67.87 3.25 -30.63
CA ASP A 688 68.47 2.29 -31.57
C ASP A 688 67.83 0.89 -31.51
N THR A 689 67.31 0.50 -30.34
CA THR A 689 66.78 -0.85 -30.08
C THR A 689 65.29 -0.88 -29.77
N ASP A 690 64.66 0.30 -29.63
CA ASP A 690 63.29 0.51 -29.15
C ASP A 690 63.00 -0.04 -27.74
N CYS A 691 64.00 -0.63 -27.06
CA CYS A 691 63.91 -1.04 -25.67
C CYS A 691 63.68 0.18 -24.76
N PHE A 692 62.79 0.04 -23.79
CA PHE A 692 62.39 1.14 -22.93
C PHE A 692 62.28 0.71 -21.46
N ALA A 693 62.19 1.70 -20.57
CA ALA A 693 61.87 1.52 -19.16
C ALA A 693 60.88 2.60 -18.72
N THR A 694 60.01 2.26 -17.77
CA THR A 694 58.97 3.16 -17.23
C THR A 694 59.22 3.51 -15.76
N THR A 695 58.77 4.69 -15.34
CA THR A 695 58.80 5.16 -13.94
C THR A 695 57.65 6.12 -13.64
N GLU A 696 57.52 6.60 -12.41
CA GLU A 696 56.42 7.47 -11.95
C GLU A 696 56.91 8.86 -11.55
N LEU A 697 56.06 9.87 -11.77
CA LEU A 697 56.23 11.26 -11.32
C LEU A 697 54.93 11.70 -10.63
N ILE A 698 55.03 12.19 -9.40
CA ILE A 698 53.87 12.67 -8.62
C ILE A 698 53.77 14.19 -8.76
N LEU A 699 52.62 14.68 -9.23
CA LEU A 699 52.23 16.08 -9.30
C LEU A 699 51.34 16.41 -8.09
N GLN A 700 51.68 17.47 -7.36
CA GLN A 700 50.95 17.88 -6.15
C GLN A 700 50.68 19.39 -6.17
N VAL A 701 49.46 19.77 -5.85
CA VAL A 701 49.00 21.17 -5.81
C VAL A 701 48.67 21.57 -4.38
N GLU A 702 49.24 22.67 -3.91
CA GLU A 702 48.93 23.23 -2.59
C GLU A 702 47.90 24.37 -2.72
N GLN A 703 46.81 24.30 -1.94
CA GLN A 703 45.71 25.25 -2.01
C GLN A 703 46.05 26.59 -1.33
N LEU A 704 45.46 27.68 -1.84
CA LEU A 704 45.61 29.01 -1.28
C LEU A 704 44.81 29.19 0.03
N PRO A 705 45.26 30.03 0.99
CA PRO A 705 44.48 30.39 2.18
C PRO A 705 43.10 30.98 1.83
N GLN A 706 42.03 30.53 2.48
CA GLN A 706 40.65 31.03 2.27
C GLN A 706 40.14 31.82 3.49
N LEU A 707 39.62 33.03 3.25
CA LEU A 707 38.97 33.89 4.25
C LEU A 707 37.89 34.79 3.60
N THR A 708 37.03 35.37 4.42
CA THR A 708 36.03 36.37 3.99
C THR A 708 35.97 37.50 5.01
N LEU A 709 36.17 38.73 4.55
CA LEU A 709 35.96 39.94 5.35
C LEU A 709 34.59 40.53 5.02
N LEU A 710 34.03 41.38 5.89
CA LEU A 710 32.87 42.20 5.50
C LEU A 710 33.28 43.17 4.40
N ASP A 711 32.37 43.52 3.48
CA ASP A 711 32.66 44.48 2.41
C ASP A 711 33.00 45.87 2.97
N GLU A 712 32.35 46.24 4.08
CA GLU A 712 32.49 47.53 4.72
C GLU A 712 32.38 47.41 6.25
N TYR A 713 33.23 48.16 6.94
CA TYR A 713 33.17 48.41 8.38
C TYR A 713 32.96 49.90 8.63
N ARG A 714 32.29 50.21 9.74
CA ARG A 714 31.99 51.60 10.12
C ARG A 714 32.89 52.07 11.26
N LEU A 715 33.45 53.26 11.11
CA LEU A 715 34.19 54.01 12.13
C LEU A 715 33.42 55.27 12.53
N CYS A 716 33.00 55.34 13.80
CA CYS A 716 32.34 56.51 14.37
C CYS A 716 33.36 57.55 14.83
N LEU A 717 33.16 58.80 14.42
CA LEU A 717 34.06 59.92 14.72
C LEU A 717 33.35 61.08 15.44
N ASP A 718 34.07 61.78 16.32
CA ASP A 718 33.64 63.08 16.86
C ASP A 718 33.86 64.24 15.87
N ALA A 719 33.42 65.46 16.23
CA ALA A 719 33.59 66.66 15.41
C ALA A 719 35.06 67.05 15.11
N ASN A 720 36.03 66.46 15.85
CA ASN A 720 37.47 66.67 15.63
C ASN A 720 38.11 65.52 14.83
N GLY A 721 37.33 64.51 14.41
CA GLY A 721 37.81 63.34 13.69
C GLY A 721 38.44 62.26 14.59
N ASN A 722 38.22 62.27 15.91
CA ASN A 722 38.71 61.21 16.79
C ASN A 722 37.70 60.05 16.85
N PRO A 723 38.16 58.78 16.86
CA PRO A 723 37.28 57.63 17.04
C PRO A 723 36.50 57.67 18.36
N ILE A 724 35.20 57.45 18.26
CA ILE A 724 34.28 57.33 19.40
C ILE A 724 33.56 55.97 19.39
N PRO A 725 33.10 55.50 20.56
CA PRO A 725 32.20 54.35 20.64
C PRO A 725 30.90 54.60 19.87
N GLU A 726 30.33 53.53 19.34
CA GLU A 726 28.98 53.54 18.81
C GLU A 726 27.94 53.82 19.90
N GLU A 727 26.83 54.46 19.53
CA GLU A 727 25.61 54.50 20.34
C GLU A 727 24.78 53.22 20.10
N PHE A 728 24.76 52.73 18.86
CA PHE A 728 24.16 51.45 18.48
C PHE A 728 24.76 50.87 17.17
N GLY A 729 24.49 49.59 16.90
CA GLY A 729 25.01 48.89 15.72
C GLY A 729 26.35 48.19 15.96
N GLY A 730 27.18 48.08 14.92
CA GLY A 730 28.51 47.49 15.00
C GLY A 730 29.50 48.33 15.83
N ALA A 731 30.44 47.65 16.47
CA ALA A 731 31.45 48.27 17.33
C ALA A 731 32.31 49.29 16.58
N SER A 732 32.57 50.44 17.21
CA SER A 732 33.48 51.46 16.72
C SER A 732 34.53 51.81 17.80
N PRO A 733 35.84 51.80 17.50
CA PRO A 733 36.45 51.45 16.20
C PRO A 733 36.29 49.96 15.85
N PRO A 734 36.08 49.60 14.57
CA PRO A 734 35.83 48.22 14.17
C PRO A 734 37.10 47.36 14.23
N VAL A 735 36.94 46.09 14.60
CA VAL A 735 38.00 45.07 14.52
C VAL A 735 37.79 44.25 13.24
N ILE A 736 38.76 44.28 12.34
CA ILE A 736 38.80 43.46 11.14
C ILE A 736 39.56 42.18 11.48
N ASP A 737 38.88 41.03 11.42
CA ASP A 737 39.44 39.72 11.76
C ASP A 737 39.37 38.78 10.56
N THR A 738 40.51 38.19 10.20
CA THR A 738 40.60 37.21 9.10
C THR A 738 39.97 35.86 9.46
N GLY A 739 39.77 35.56 10.75
CA GLY A 739 39.29 34.28 11.23
C GLY A 739 40.32 33.14 11.16
N LEU A 740 41.54 33.41 10.68
CA LEU A 740 42.62 32.44 10.57
C LEU A 740 43.48 32.42 11.85
N PRO A 741 44.04 31.25 12.24
CA PRO A 741 44.93 31.17 13.39
C PRO A 741 46.29 31.82 13.10
N ALA A 742 46.91 32.39 14.14
CA ALA A 742 48.28 32.92 14.05
C ALA A 742 49.34 31.82 13.83
N ALA A 743 49.05 30.57 14.21
CA ALA A 743 49.93 29.43 13.97
C ALA A 743 49.68 28.87 12.55
N GLY A 744 50.74 28.66 11.78
CA GLY A 744 50.67 28.15 10.41
C GLY A 744 50.49 29.21 9.32
N TYR A 745 50.32 30.48 9.71
CA TYR A 745 50.16 31.58 8.76
C TYR A 745 51.00 32.80 9.17
N SER A 746 51.34 33.62 8.18
CA SER A 746 51.87 34.97 8.39
C SER A 746 50.99 36.01 7.70
N PHE A 747 50.81 37.16 8.35
CA PHE A 747 49.89 38.22 7.92
C PHE A 747 50.67 39.51 7.71
N VAL A 748 50.35 40.22 6.64
CA VAL A 748 50.86 41.57 6.35
C VAL A 748 49.67 42.47 6.03
N TRP A 749 49.42 43.47 6.86
CA TRP A 749 48.33 44.44 6.69
C TRP A 749 48.79 45.72 6.00
N GLU A 750 47.97 46.25 5.11
CA GLU A 750 48.15 47.51 4.39
C GLU A 750 46.89 48.38 4.52
N VAL A 751 47.07 49.70 4.59
CA VAL A 751 45.99 50.69 4.46
C VAL A 751 46.31 51.62 3.32
N ASP A 752 45.40 51.72 2.34
CA ASP A 752 45.55 52.50 1.11
C ASP A 752 46.89 52.23 0.39
N GLY A 753 47.33 50.96 0.41
CA GLY A 753 48.57 50.49 -0.23
C GLY A 753 49.85 50.76 0.56
N VAL A 754 49.75 51.16 1.83
CA VAL A 754 50.90 51.36 2.73
C VAL A 754 50.89 50.27 3.82
N VAL A 755 51.96 49.48 3.89
CA VAL A 755 52.14 48.44 4.92
C VAL A 755 52.17 49.04 6.32
N LEU A 756 51.38 48.45 7.23
CA LEU A 756 51.36 48.79 8.64
C LEU A 756 52.46 47.99 9.39
N GLU A 757 53.61 48.64 9.61
CA GLU A 757 54.72 48.00 10.31
C GLU A 757 54.35 47.58 11.74
N GLY A 758 54.48 46.28 12.03
CA GLY A 758 54.22 45.71 13.36
C GLY A 758 52.86 45.02 13.50
N GLU A 759 51.95 45.24 12.55
CA GLU A 759 50.64 44.57 12.50
C GLU A 759 50.76 43.25 11.73
N ASN A 760 51.18 42.18 12.44
CA ASN A 760 51.38 40.84 11.88
C ASN A 760 50.39 39.79 12.44
N GLY A 761 49.33 40.26 13.10
CA GLY A 761 48.31 39.41 13.72
C GLY A 761 47.18 39.03 12.74
N PRO A 762 46.33 38.06 13.11
CA PRO A 762 45.19 37.64 12.30
C PRO A 762 44.05 38.68 12.28
N SER A 763 44.12 39.72 13.12
CA SER A 763 43.13 40.80 13.19
C SER A 763 43.79 42.15 13.47
N ILE A 764 43.09 43.23 13.10
CA ILE A 764 43.52 44.61 13.32
C ILE A 764 42.34 45.49 13.77
N THR A 765 42.58 46.45 14.66
CA THR A 765 41.58 47.47 15.02
C THR A 765 41.74 48.68 14.10
N ALA A 766 40.75 48.93 13.24
CA ALA A 766 40.79 50.05 12.30
C ALA A 766 40.42 51.36 13.01
N THR A 767 41.38 52.27 13.11
CA THR A 767 41.21 53.58 13.78
C THR A 767 41.18 54.76 12.82
N THR A 768 41.34 54.47 11.53
CA THR A 768 41.26 55.42 10.41
C THR A 768 40.39 54.81 9.33
N SER A 769 39.71 55.64 8.55
CA SER A 769 39.06 55.18 7.32
C SER A 769 40.10 54.84 6.24
N GLY A 770 39.67 54.08 5.23
CA GLY A 770 40.51 53.69 4.11
C GLY A 770 40.27 52.25 3.65
N SER A 771 41.03 51.84 2.64
CA SER A 771 41.03 50.48 2.10
C SER A 771 42.04 49.62 2.86
N TYR A 772 41.56 48.67 3.65
CA TYR A 772 42.39 47.73 4.41
C TYR A 772 42.61 46.46 3.59
N THR A 773 43.86 46.12 3.31
CA THR A 773 44.27 44.92 2.58
C THR A 773 45.13 44.03 3.46
N VAL A 774 44.86 42.73 3.49
CA VAL A 774 45.69 41.74 4.20
C VAL A 774 46.23 40.72 3.21
N THR A 775 47.54 40.49 3.25
CA THR A 775 48.20 39.37 2.56
C THR A 775 48.55 38.28 3.56
N ILE A 776 48.06 37.07 3.31
CA ILE A 776 48.25 35.88 4.13
C ILE A 776 49.18 34.91 3.38
N THR A 777 50.20 34.40 4.06
CA THR A 777 51.07 33.31 3.55
C THR A 777 50.97 32.10 4.47
N GLU A 778 50.66 30.93 3.92
CA GLU A 778 50.64 29.65 4.64
C GLU A 778 52.08 29.12 4.81
N ALA A 779 52.41 28.63 6.00
CA ALA A 779 53.79 28.41 6.41
C ALA A 779 54.44 27.14 5.82
N ASP A 780 53.66 26.11 5.50
CA ASP A 780 54.18 24.81 5.05
C ASP A 780 54.33 24.76 3.51
N SER A 781 53.34 25.27 2.78
CA SER A 781 53.27 25.37 1.32
C SER A 781 53.93 26.64 0.76
N GLY A 782 53.95 27.72 1.54
CA GLY A 782 54.36 29.05 1.07
C GLY A 782 53.35 29.75 0.16
N CYS A 783 52.13 29.20 -0.03
CA CYS A 783 51.11 29.78 -0.88
C CYS A 783 50.46 31.03 -0.26
N THR A 784 50.12 32.02 -1.10
CA THR A 784 49.69 33.36 -0.64
C THR A 784 48.34 33.80 -1.18
N THR A 785 47.49 34.41 -0.33
CA THR A 785 46.22 35.07 -0.71
C THR A 785 46.19 36.52 -0.23
N THR A 786 45.56 37.42 -0.99
CA THR A 786 45.34 38.82 -0.60
C THR A 786 43.85 39.17 -0.64
N VAL A 787 43.31 39.79 0.42
CA VAL A 787 41.90 40.22 0.53
C VAL A 787 41.81 41.67 0.99
N THR A 788 40.79 42.40 0.53
CA THR A 788 40.59 43.84 0.83
C THR A 788 39.18 44.12 1.33
N THR A 789 39.04 45.05 2.29
CA THR A 789 37.78 45.60 2.82
C THR A 789 37.88 47.12 2.96
N THR A 790 36.76 47.81 3.15
CA THR A 790 36.71 49.27 3.32
C THR A 790 36.24 49.67 4.72
N VAL A 791 36.81 50.75 5.26
CA VAL A 791 36.35 51.35 6.51
C VAL A 791 35.83 52.76 6.21
N ILE A 792 34.54 52.98 6.43
CA ILE A 792 33.86 54.26 6.22
C ILE A 792 33.68 55.04 7.51
N GLU A 793 33.54 56.36 7.40
CA GLU A 793 33.35 57.27 8.54
C GLU A 793 31.89 57.67 8.70
N SER A 794 31.40 57.71 9.94
CA SER A 794 30.11 58.33 10.29
C SER A 794 30.21 59.11 11.60
N SER A 795 29.32 60.07 11.84
CA SER A 795 29.35 60.93 13.03
C SER A 795 27.95 61.40 13.44
N PRO A 796 27.74 61.72 14.75
CA PRO A 796 26.57 62.51 15.14
C PRO A 796 26.56 63.86 14.41
N PRO A 797 25.39 64.50 14.24
CA PRO A 797 25.30 65.82 13.61
C PRO A 797 26.26 66.83 14.24
N ILE A 798 27.12 67.43 13.42
CA ILE A 798 28.16 68.37 13.86
C ILE A 798 27.61 69.80 13.89
N THR A 799 26.86 70.20 12.86
CA THR A 799 26.12 71.46 12.82
C THR A 799 24.65 71.18 12.56
N TYR A 800 23.77 71.91 13.22
CA TYR A 800 22.34 71.72 13.11
C TYR A 800 21.60 73.01 13.46
N ASP A 801 20.42 73.18 12.87
CA ASP A 801 19.52 74.32 13.11
C ASP A 801 18.07 73.91 12.79
N ALA A 802 17.09 74.70 13.22
CA ALA A 802 15.70 74.50 12.86
C ALA A 802 15.01 75.84 12.59
N ILE A 803 14.25 75.93 11.50
CA ILE A 803 13.55 77.15 11.09
C ILE A 803 12.04 76.92 11.03
N LEU A 804 11.26 77.96 11.35
CA LEU A 804 9.82 77.99 11.13
C LEU A 804 9.52 78.45 9.70
N VAL A 805 9.19 77.52 8.82
CA VAL A 805 9.09 77.75 7.36
C VAL A 805 7.96 78.70 6.98
N ASN A 806 6.79 78.53 7.60
CA ASN A 806 5.60 79.32 7.26
C ASN A 806 5.57 80.68 7.97
N GLY A 807 6.56 80.96 8.82
CA GLY A 807 6.69 82.20 9.60
C GLY A 807 5.70 82.31 10.76
N ALA A 808 5.89 83.33 11.60
CA ALA A 808 5.00 83.62 12.72
C ALA A 808 3.56 83.91 12.25
N PHE A 809 2.56 83.49 13.05
CA PHE A 809 1.13 83.77 12.83
C PHE A 809 0.48 83.11 11.60
N ALA A 810 1.08 82.06 11.06
CA ALA A 810 0.49 81.28 9.96
C ALA A 810 -0.71 80.45 10.42
N ASP A 811 -1.60 80.08 9.48
CA ASP A 811 -2.75 79.19 9.77
C ASP A 811 -2.31 77.79 10.24
N SER A 812 -1.08 77.37 9.88
CA SER A 812 -0.42 76.14 10.34
C SER A 812 1.10 76.32 10.35
N HIS A 813 1.75 75.82 11.40
CA HIS A 813 3.20 75.93 11.59
C HIS A 813 3.94 74.70 11.11
N THR A 814 5.04 74.92 10.40
CA THR A 814 5.93 73.86 9.88
C THR A 814 7.36 74.17 10.27
N ILE A 815 8.01 73.24 10.96
CA ILE A 815 9.44 73.31 11.31
C ILE A 815 10.22 72.49 10.28
N GLU A 816 11.29 73.08 9.74
CA GLU A 816 12.27 72.38 8.91
C GLU A 816 13.63 72.41 9.61
N VAL A 817 14.22 71.23 9.78
CA VAL A 817 15.49 71.01 10.46
C VAL A 817 16.62 70.87 9.44
N THR A 818 17.77 71.48 9.69
CA THR A 818 18.98 71.26 8.91
C THR A 818 20.04 70.62 9.80
N ALA A 819 20.74 69.61 9.29
CA ALA A 819 21.86 68.96 9.97
C ALA A 819 22.98 68.63 8.98
N GLU A 820 24.23 68.85 9.39
CA GLU A 820 25.42 68.48 8.65
C GLU A 820 26.42 67.77 9.58
N GLY A 821 27.10 66.75 9.05
CA GLY A 821 28.16 66.01 9.72
C GLY A 821 28.89 65.08 8.75
N ILE A 822 29.78 64.24 9.26
CA ILE A 822 30.43 63.18 8.49
C ILE A 822 29.39 62.09 8.27
N GLY A 823 28.99 61.85 7.02
CA GLY A 823 27.88 60.96 6.67
C GLY A 823 26.50 61.63 6.51
N ALA A 824 26.45 62.96 6.25
CA ALA A 824 25.27 63.85 6.33
C ALA A 824 23.92 63.45 5.66
N ASN A 825 23.80 62.31 4.97
CA ASN A 825 22.53 61.83 4.39
C ASN A 825 21.85 60.73 5.23
N GLU A 826 22.41 60.41 6.40
CA GLU A 826 21.96 59.28 7.21
C GLU A 826 21.43 59.73 8.57
N TYR A 827 20.76 60.88 8.64
CA TYR A 827 20.10 61.33 9.85
C TYR A 827 18.61 61.02 9.85
N GLU A 828 18.09 60.76 11.05
CA GLU A 828 16.66 60.74 11.36
C GLU A 828 16.33 61.74 12.47
N TYR A 829 15.10 62.26 12.46
CA TYR A 829 14.69 63.43 13.22
C TYR A 829 13.46 63.10 14.07
N ALA A 830 13.41 63.56 15.31
CA ALA A 830 12.24 63.47 16.18
C ALA A 830 11.89 64.84 16.77
N LEU A 831 10.58 65.13 16.87
CA LEU A 831 10.04 66.30 17.58
C LEU A 831 9.52 65.85 18.95
N ASP A 832 9.98 66.51 20.00
CA ASP A 832 9.78 66.18 21.41
C ASP A 832 10.08 64.70 21.68
N ASP A 833 9.18 64.00 22.39
CA ASP A 833 9.27 62.56 22.65
C ASP A 833 8.62 61.71 21.51
N GLY A 834 8.52 62.28 20.30
CA GLY A 834 7.95 61.63 19.12
C GLY A 834 8.83 60.51 18.54
N ALA A 835 8.29 59.78 17.56
CA ALA A 835 9.06 58.79 16.81
C ALA A 835 10.02 59.47 15.82
N PHE A 836 11.18 58.87 15.62
CA PHE A 836 12.13 59.30 14.58
C PHE A 836 11.52 59.11 13.19
N GLN A 837 11.79 60.07 12.31
CA GLN A 837 11.40 60.09 10.91
C GLN A 837 12.58 60.52 10.03
N ASP A 838 12.63 60.02 8.80
CA ASP A 838 13.64 60.42 7.81
C ASP A 838 13.47 61.87 7.34
N SER A 839 12.23 62.36 7.36
CA SER A 839 11.90 63.71 6.95
C SER A 839 12.40 64.69 8.00
N ASN A 840 13.12 65.72 7.57
CA ASN A 840 13.55 66.83 8.41
C ASN A 840 12.43 67.88 8.63
N ILE A 841 11.20 67.60 8.17
CA ILE A 841 10.06 68.51 8.22
C ILE A 841 9.00 68.00 9.20
N PHE A 842 8.56 68.85 10.12
CA PHE A 842 7.44 68.62 11.04
C PHE A 842 6.31 69.61 10.75
N GLU A 843 5.11 69.12 10.45
CA GLU A 843 3.94 69.93 10.10
C GLU A 843 2.92 70.03 11.26
N ASN A 844 2.10 71.09 11.25
CA ASN A 844 1.05 71.35 12.24
C ASN A 844 1.56 71.44 13.69
N VAL A 845 2.75 72.01 13.85
CA VAL A 845 3.38 72.16 15.17
C VAL A 845 2.61 73.17 16.00
N GLN A 846 2.40 72.87 17.29
CA GLN A 846 1.67 73.78 18.17
C GLN A 846 2.51 75.01 18.51
N ALA A 847 1.84 76.10 18.89
CA ALA A 847 2.53 77.32 19.29
C ALA A 847 3.10 77.17 20.70
N GLU A 848 4.32 76.67 20.81
CA GLU A 848 5.15 76.60 22.02
C GLU A 848 6.63 76.38 21.67
N THR A 849 7.46 76.07 22.67
CA THR A 849 8.86 75.66 22.49
C THR A 849 8.93 74.14 22.45
N HIS A 850 9.55 73.59 21.41
CA HIS A 850 9.71 72.15 21.16
C HIS A 850 11.17 71.71 21.20
N MET A 851 11.42 70.44 21.51
CA MET A 851 12.74 69.80 21.39
C MET A 851 12.88 69.09 20.04
N ILE A 852 14.00 69.25 19.36
CA ILE A 852 14.36 68.47 18.16
C ILE A 852 15.51 67.55 18.54
N THR A 853 15.35 66.24 18.29
CA THR A 853 16.45 65.26 18.37
C THR A 853 16.82 64.79 16.97
N ILE A 854 18.12 64.79 16.67
CA ILE A 854 18.69 64.31 15.40
C ILE A 854 19.66 63.18 15.70
N GLN A 855 19.46 62.01 15.10
CA GLN A 855 20.27 60.81 15.33
C GLN A 855 20.89 60.29 14.03
N ASP A 856 22.14 59.86 14.11
CA ASP A 856 22.82 59.13 13.04
C ASP A 856 22.25 57.70 12.91
N LYS A 857 21.74 57.33 11.73
CA LYS A 857 21.19 56.01 11.42
C LYS A 857 22.25 54.91 11.47
N ASN A 858 23.48 55.29 11.20
CA ASN A 858 24.63 54.42 11.37
C ASN A 858 25.01 54.24 12.84
N GLY A 859 24.36 54.92 13.77
CA GLY A 859 24.49 54.72 15.20
C GLY A 859 25.74 55.32 15.81
N CYS A 860 26.34 56.33 15.18
CA CYS A 860 27.50 57.04 15.71
C CYS A 860 27.15 58.18 16.68
N GLY A 861 25.87 58.41 16.99
CA GLY A 861 25.42 59.29 18.06
C GLY A 861 24.18 60.13 17.71
N SER A 862 23.73 60.94 18.66
CA SER A 862 22.59 61.85 18.51
C SER A 862 22.80 63.21 19.19
N VAL A 863 22.01 64.22 18.82
CA VAL A 863 22.00 65.56 19.42
C VAL A 863 20.57 66.09 19.57
N THR A 864 20.32 66.90 20.62
CA THR A 864 18.99 67.43 20.94
C THR A 864 19.06 68.94 21.27
N PHE A 865 18.15 69.75 20.70
CA PHE A 865 18.10 71.22 20.90
C PHE A 865 16.68 71.81 20.82
N GLU A 866 16.48 73.06 21.25
CA GLU A 866 15.16 73.72 21.34
C GLU A 866 14.83 74.59 20.10
N VAL A 867 13.54 74.67 19.72
CA VAL A 867 12.99 75.55 18.68
C VAL A 867 11.62 76.11 19.08
N GLY A 868 11.36 77.40 18.84
CA GLY A 868 10.13 78.08 19.26
C GLY A 868 9.18 78.43 18.10
N VAL A 869 7.88 78.24 18.30
CA VAL A 869 6.80 78.57 17.35
C VAL A 869 5.99 79.79 17.83
N ILE A 870 5.83 80.81 16.98
CA ILE A 870 5.15 82.08 17.34
C ILE A 870 3.72 82.12 16.79
N ASP A 871 2.74 82.34 17.67
CA ASP A 871 1.34 82.58 17.29
C ASP A 871 0.53 83.35 18.35
N TYR A 872 -0.78 83.52 18.19
CA TYR A 872 -1.65 84.21 19.15
C TYR A 872 -2.93 83.41 19.50
N PRO A 873 -3.45 83.53 20.73
CA PRO A 873 -4.73 82.93 21.09
C PRO A 873 -5.87 83.58 20.31
N LEU A 874 -6.77 82.78 19.71
CA LEU A 874 -7.93 83.33 18.97
C LEU A 874 -9.01 83.94 19.88
N TYR A 875 -9.00 83.62 21.17
CA TYR A 875 -9.91 84.17 22.15
C TYR A 875 -9.31 84.14 23.56
N PHE A 876 -9.91 84.90 24.48
CA PHE A 876 -9.60 84.81 25.90
C PHE A 876 -10.84 85.16 26.74
N THR A 877 -10.86 84.72 28.00
CA THR A 877 -12.00 84.78 28.93
C THR A 877 -11.59 85.44 30.24
N PRO A 878 -11.60 86.78 30.36
CA PRO A 878 -11.20 87.48 31.58
C PRO A 878 -12.29 87.36 32.66
N ASN A 879 -12.32 86.23 33.37
CA ASN A 879 -13.29 85.87 34.42
C ASN A 879 -12.62 85.59 35.79
N GLU A 880 -11.30 85.76 35.89
CA GLU A 880 -10.46 85.56 37.08
C GLU A 880 -10.36 84.09 37.55
N ASP A 881 -10.47 83.11 36.64
CA ASP A 881 -10.27 81.68 36.95
C ASP A 881 -8.83 81.16 36.74
N ASN A 882 -7.90 82.05 36.38
CA ASN A 882 -6.51 81.84 35.97
C ASN A 882 -6.34 81.10 34.63
N ILE A 883 -7.40 80.92 33.84
CA ILE A 883 -7.35 80.26 32.53
C ILE A 883 -7.78 81.25 31.45
N ASN A 884 -6.87 81.56 30.52
CA ASN A 884 -7.12 82.53 29.45
C ASN A 884 -7.64 83.90 29.96
N ASP A 885 -7.24 84.31 31.16
CA ASP A 885 -7.67 85.57 31.77
C ASP A 885 -7.05 86.80 31.11
N THR A 886 -5.92 86.59 30.44
CA THR A 886 -5.18 87.62 29.74
C THR A 886 -4.82 87.14 28.35
N TRP A 887 -4.71 88.10 27.43
CA TRP A 887 -4.37 87.83 26.04
C TRP A 887 -3.01 88.43 25.69
N ASN A 888 -2.11 87.60 25.16
CA ASN A 888 -0.80 88.01 24.67
C ASN A 888 -0.37 87.10 23.51
N ILE A 889 0.72 87.47 22.84
CA ILE A 889 1.30 86.69 21.75
C ILE A 889 2.20 85.58 22.33
N ILE A 890 2.01 84.35 21.87
CA ILE A 890 2.77 83.14 22.25
C ILE A 890 4.11 83.11 21.49
N GLY A 891 5.19 82.72 22.17
CA GLY A 891 6.52 82.52 21.56
C GLY A 891 7.31 83.81 21.25
N ILE A 892 6.66 84.94 20.97
CA ILE A 892 7.38 86.18 20.57
C ILE A 892 8.19 86.81 21.71
N GLY A 893 7.82 86.55 22.96
CA GLY A 893 8.51 87.14 24.13
C GLY A 893 9.96 86.72 24.27
N GLU A 894 10.32 85.52 23.78
CA GLU A 894 11.68 85.00 23.77
C GLU A 894 12.46 85.46 22.53
N GLN A 895 11.77 85.63 21.40
CA GLN A 895 12.39 86.00 20.13
C GLN A 895 12.56 87.52 19.93
N ASP A 896 11.55 88.34 20.23
CA ASP A 896 11.63 89.80 20.24
C ASP A 896 10.92 90.40 21.47
N PRO A 897 11.63 90.48 22.62
CA PRO A 897 11.12 91.09 23.85
C PRO A 897 10.71 92.57 23.69
N SER A 898 11.14 93.24 22.62
CA SER A 898 10.90 94.66 22.36
C SER A 898 9.67 94.93 21.49
N ALA A 899 9.02 93.88 20.97
CA ALA A 899 7.85 94.00 20.12
C ALA A 899 6.72 94.80 20.78
N LYS A 900 5.93 95.52 19.98
CA LYS A 900 4.83 96.35 20.47
C LYS A 900 3.52 95.80 19.97
N ILE A 901 2.62 95.48 20.90
CA ILE A 901 1.31 94.94 20.57
C ILE A 901 0.27 96.01 20.90
N TYR A 902 -0.51 96.39 19.91
CA TYR A 902 -1.57 97.39 19.98
C TYR A 902 -2.92 96.70 19.83
N ILE A 903 -3.89 97.05 20.66
CA ILE A 903 -5.23 96.43 20.67
C ILE A 903 -6.28 97.50 20.42
N PHE A 904 -7.24 97.21 19.54
CA PHE A 904 -8.26 98.12 19.03
C PHE A 904 -9.67 97.54 19.18
N ASP A 905 -10.68 98.41 19.34
CA ASP A 905 -12.08 98.00 19.23
C ASP A 905 -12.52 97.77 17.77
N ARG A 906 -13.75 97.27 17.59
CA ARG A 906 -14.35 97.00 16.27
C ARG A 906 -14.54 98.21 15.35
N TYR A 907 -14.38 99.43 15.86
CA TYR A 907 -14.47 100.67 15.09
C TYR A 907 -13.09 101.27 14.79
N GLY A 908 -12.00 100.58 15.18
CA GLY A 908 -10.62 100.99 14.96
C GLY A 908 -10.06 101.93 16.03
N LYS A 909 -10.72 102.08 17.18
CA LYS A 909 -10.19 102.90 18.28
C LYS A 909 -9.15 102.11 19.07
N LEU A 910 -7.93 102.66 19.20
CA LEU A 910 -6.88 102.09 20.04
C LEU A 910 -7.32 102.06 21.52
N LEU A 911 -7.25 100.88 22.12
CA LEU A 911 -7.62 100.61 23.52
C LEU A 911 -6.37 100.50 24.40
N LYS A 912 -5.39 99.69 23.99
CA LYS A 912 -4.21 99.43 24.83
C LYS A 912 -2.99 99.15 23.96
N GLN A 913 -1.82 99.46 24.49
CA GLN A 913 -0.54 98.95 24.01
C GLN A 913 0.05 98.07 25.11
N ILE A 914 0.42 96.83 24.79
CA ILE A 914 1.01 95.84 25.72
C ILE A 914 2.38 95.37 25.25
N SER A 915 3.16 94.82 26.18
CA SER A 915 4.48 94.22 25.94
C SER A 915 4.35 92.70 25.83
N PRO A 916 5.07 92.03 24.90
CA PRO A 916 5.05 90.57 24.76
C PRO A 916 5.56 89.85 26.01
N THR A 917 6.45 90.46 26.78
CA THR A 917 6.99 89.92 28.04
C THR A 917 6.13 90.26 29.27
N GLY A 918 5.02 90.98 29.10
CA GLY A 918 4.10 91.33 30.18
C GLY A 918 2.96 90.32 30.33
N ASN A 919 2.13 90.51 31.37
CA ASN A 919 0.95 89.66 31.64
C ASN A 919 -0.18 89.78 30.60
N GLY A 920 0.03 90.38 29.42
CA GLY A 920 -1.01 90.53 28.41
C GLY A 920 -2.13 91.55 28.73
N TRP A 921 -3.20 91.50 27.95
CA TRP A 921 -4.40 92.32 28.13
C TRP A 921 -5.51 91.55 28.82
N ASP A 922 -6.02 92.11 29.92
CA ASP A 922 -7.10 91.64 30.78
C ASP A 922 -8.51 92.02 30.29
N GLY A 923 -8.62 92.63 29.10
CA GLY A 923 -9.92 93.01 28.53
C GLY A 923 -10.56 94.27 29.14
N THR A 924 -9.79 95.12 29.82
CA THR A 924 -10.27 96.39 30.39
C THR A 924 -9.75 97.61 29.62
N PHE A 925 -10.53 98.70 29.59
CA PHE A 925 -10.12 100.02 29.05
C PHE A 925 -10.47 101.13 30.05
N ASN A 926 -9.47 101.90 30.48
CA ASN A 926 -9.59 102.91 31.54
C ASN A 926 -10.29 102.38 32.81
N GLY A 927 -9.97 101.13 33.20
CA GLY A 927 -10.53 100.46 34.38
C GLY A 927 -11.95 99.90 34.21
N ASN A 928 -12.58 100.06 33.04
CA ASN A 928 -13.90 99.50 32.78
C ASN A 928 -13.80 98.21 31.92
N PRO A 929 -14.59 97.17 32.22
CA PRO A 929 -14.64 95.95 31.42
C PRO A 929 -15.16 96.23 29.99
N MET A 930 -14.42 95.82 28.95
CA MET A 930 -14.82 95.98 27.55
C MET A 930 -15.79 94.88 27.08
N PRO A 931 -16.86 95.17 26.31
CA PRO A 931 -17.91 94.19 26.01
C PRO A 931 -17.41 92.92 25.30
N SER A 932 -18.11 91.79 25.45
CA SER A 932 -17.86 90.59 24.65
C SER A 932 -18.05 90.91 23.17
N SER A 933 -16.95 90.88 22.42
CA SER A 933 -16.86 91.32 21.02
C SER A 933 -15.55 90.81 20.43
N ASP A 934 -15.44 90.89 19.11
CA ASP A 934 -14.15 90.81 18.46
C ASP A 934 -13.37 92.11 18.66
N TYR A 935 -12.07 91.94 18.88
CA TYR A 935 -11.06 92.98 19.01
C TYR A 935 -9.96 92.72 18.00
N TRP A 936 -9.35 93.79 17.51
CA TRP A 936 -8.26 93.71 16.56
C TRP A 936 -6.96 94.01 17.28
N PHE A 937 -5.88 93.35 16.86
CA PHE A 937 -4.55 93.75 17.28
C PHE A 937 -3.67 94.05 16.08
N GLN A 938 -2.64 94.82 16.36
CA GLN A 938 -1.50 95.04 15.50
C GLN A 938 -0.25 94.75 16.33
N ILE A 939 0.63 93.88 15.86
CA ILE A 939 1.96 93.69 16.44
C ILE A 939 3.00 94.26 15.49
N GLU A 940 3.91 95.06 16.02
CA GLU A 940 5.16 95.46 15.38
C GLU A 940 6.29 94.65 16.04
N TYR A 941 6.95 93.78 15.28
CA TYR A 941 8.01 92.89 15.76
C TYR A 941 9.17 92.80 14.76
N THR A 942 10.34 92.42 15.23
CA THR A 942 11.53 92.22 14.41
C THR A 942 11.73 90.73 14.19
N GLU A 943 11.77 90.31 12.93
CA GLU A 943 12.07 88.94 12.54
C GLU A 943 13.22 88.99 11.54
N GLN A 944 14.31 88.28 11.83
CA GLN A 944 15.54 88.29 11.01
C GLN A 944 16.05 89.70 10.69
N GLU A 945 16.11 90.56 11.72
CA GLU A 945 16.55 91.97 11.62
C GLU A 945 15.65 92.87 10.74
N VAL A 946 14.51 92.37 10.26
CA VAL A 946 13.52 93.15 9.49
C VAL A 946 12.32 93.46 10.38
N GLN A 947 11.95 94.74 10.44
CA GLN A 947 10.75 95.17 11.14
C GLN A 947 9.50 94.75 10.33
N LYS A 948 8.64 93.94 10.96
CA LYS A 948 7.39 93.42 10.40
C LYS A 948 6.20 93.92 11.21
N GLU A 949 5.04 93.96 10.55
CA GLU A 949 3.77 94.30 11.18
C GLU A 949 2.76 93.21 10.83
N PHE A 950 2.08 92.66 11.84
CA PHE A 950 0.97 91.72 11.65
C PHE A 950 -0.29 92.28 12.29
N ARG A 951 -1.44 92.04 11.65
CA ARG A 951 -2.75 92.41 12.17
C ARG A 951 -3.66 91.20 12.18
N GLY A 952 -4.24 90.91 13.33
CA GLY A 952 -5.22 89.86 13.51
C GLY A 952 -6.41 90.35 14.33
N HIS A 953 -7.34 89.43 14.59
CA HIS A 953 -8.41 89.66 15.53
C HIS A 953 -8.54 88.47 16.48
N PHE A 954 -9.04 88.75 17.68
CA PHE A 954 -9.34 87.75 18.68
C PHE A 954 -10.65 88.13 19.37
N THR A 955 -11.32 87.12 19.91
CA THR A 955 -12.59 87.33 20.61
C THR A 955 -12.34 87.47 22.11
N LEU A 956 -12.81 88.57 22.70
CA LEU A 956 -12.97 88.65 24.15
C LEU A 956 -14.33 88.07 24.49
N LYS A 957 -14.35 86.99 25.29
CA LYS A 957 -15.56 86.30 25.71
C LYS A 957 -15.76 86.45 27.21
N ARG A 958 -16.81 87.16 27.62
CA ARG A 958 -17.30 87.18 29.01
C ARG A 958 -18.65 86.50 29.15
#